data_AF-A0A8I1RXF4-F1
#
_entry.id   AF-A0A8I1RXF4-F1
#
_cell.length_a   1.000
_cell.length_b   1.000
_cell.length_c   1.000
_cell.angle_alpha   90.00
_cell.angle_beta   90.00
_cell.angle_gamma   90.00
#
_symmetry.space_group_name_H-M   'P 1'
#
loop_
_entity.id
_entity.type
_entity.pdbx_description
1 polymer ?
#
loop_
_entity_poly.entity_id
_entity_poly.type
_entity_poly.pdbx_seq_one_letter_code
_entity_poly.pdbx_strand_id
1 'polypeptide(L)'
;MSNDPAPGKKSFSIAFGLERIGLIALRAPKVAAAVLMALVVVAVFGIQRIKIDDSLSQLFRSDTPEYKQYEEVTKRFPSSEYDVLVVVEGKSLLERNSLEKLRDLVTDLQLVDGTRGIISLFSARQPPENGRLPAALFPETLPEGAAYDAFIKRVRDNEVIKGKLLSEDGTLALIVLALDPAIVGNKGLNATIGEVRKLMTDDLEGTGLNSQLSGVPVMQLEIRNAVERDGLTYNIAGILAGCIIAIIFFRRVSFMIVAAFPPLLAILLSIGTLGWLGFSLNMFLNVMTPLIMVISFADSMQLTFAARDRLIAGEDKMTAFRNAVLVVGPACVLTHGTAALSFLALQFSDSDLIRTFGEAGLMATVIALIAVLSLVPVFGVLLVRKENLLATKVKGADRGVEALRAFCAFIAKRMVGRPGLFSLIALLVVLGLGVIYASLEPRYRLADQVPDKQQAVEASSRLDAKLTGANPIDVLIEFPKGKSLYDPETLDTIAAVHTIIEKQAGVGNVWSIETLRRWLAEKAGRSDVAILKEYVDVLPKYLSRRFISENQDAVVVSGRVPDLDSSQILPTVEKLDAAMGAVRSAHPGYQIAVTGLSAIAARNSAAMIGKLNHGLTIEFLLVAAFIGLAFRSVVVMFASILPGIFPVVLSGTVLWLLGEGLQFASVVALTVSFGLGLSATIHFLNRLRLEEKPGVDEAQAVERATVLVGPALILTTVVLACGLVVTVFSDLPSLRLFGWLSAFAMIAALIADLFILRPTAMWLISTSHRIKAAWGGKPAE
;
A
#
# COMPACT_ATOMS: atom_id res chain seq x y z
N MET A 1 -53.58 0.85 -16.52
CA MET A 1 -53.42 0.16 -17.82
C MET A 1 -52.34 -0.89 -17.65
N SER A 2 -52.76 -2.15 -17.60
CA SER A 2 -51.90 -3.33 -17.43
C SER A 2 -51.16 -3.61 -18.74
N ASN A 3 -49.85 -3.36 -18.77
CA ASN A 3 -48.96 -3.82 -19.83
C ASN A 3 -48.38 -5.17 -19.42
N ASP A 4 -49.09 -6.26 -19.73
CA ASP A 4 -48.41 -7.55 -19.86
C ASP A 4 -47.57 -7.51 -21.14
N PRO A 5 -46.25 -7.80 -21.08
CA PRO A 5 -45.44 -7.87 -22.29
C PRO A 5 -45.81 -9.12 -23.10
N ALA A 6 -45.98 -8.93 -24.40
CA ALA A 6 -46.19 -10.02 -25.37
C ALA A 6 -45.12 -11.13 -25.24
N PRO A 7 -45.48 -12.40 -25.42
CA PRO A 7 -44.54 -13.52 -25.31
C PRO A 7 -43.69 -13.61 -26.57
N GLY A 8 -42.40 -13.27 -26.48
CA GLY A 8 -41.44 -13.64 -27.53
C GLY A 8 -40.35 -12.61 -27.88
N LYS A 9 -39.44 -12.32 -26.96
CA LYS A 9 -38.01 -12.05 -27.23
C LYS A 9 -37.31 -12.14 -25.87
N LYS A 10 -36.50 -13.17 -25.63
CA LYS A 10 -35.68 -13.26 -24.40
C LYS A 10 -34.78 -12.03 -24.37
N SER A 11 -35.08 -11.06 -23.52
CA SER A 11 -34.23 -9.90 -23.27
C SER A 11 -32.80 -10.39 -22.97
N PHE A 12 -31.85 -9.99 -23.81
CA PHE A 12 -30.44 -10.35 -23.66
C PHE A 12 -29.91 -9.77 -22.34
N SER A 13 -29.43 -10.61 -21.42
CA SER A 13 -28.75 -10.17 -20.19
C SER A 13 -27.31 -9.80 -20.51
N ILE A 14 -26.90 -8.59 -20.13
CA ILE A 14 -25.50 -8.12 -20.23
C ILE A 14 -24.55 -8.88 -19.29
N ALA A 15 -25.10 -9.60 -18.31
CA ALA A 15 -24.35 -10.38 -17.33
C ALA A 15 -24.33 -11.89 -17.64
N PHE A 16 -24.67 -12.28 -18.88
CA PHE A 16 -24.68 -13.68 -19.33
C PHE A 16 -25.56 -14.62 -18.50
N GLY A 17 -26.49 -14.10 -17.70
CA GLY A 17 -27.39 -14.88 -16.84
C GLY A 17 -26.86 -15.15 -15.43
N LEU A 18 -25.65 -14.68 -15.09
CA LEU A 18 -25.06 -14.86 -13.75
C LEU A 18 -25.89 -14.20 -12.64
N GLU A 19 -26.65 -13.15 -12.95
CA GLU A 19 -27.56 -12.50 -12.00
C GLU A 19 -28.61 -13.46 -11.43
N ARG A 20 -28.89 -14.57 -12.12
CA ARG A 20 -29.89 -15.56 -11.71
C ARG A 20 -29.49 -16.37 -10.47
N ILE A 21 -28.23 -16.29 -10.04
CA ILE A 21 -27.79 -16.88 -8.76
C ILE A 21 -28.67 -16.38 -7.60
N GLY A 22 -29.02 -15.08 -7.59
CA GLY A 22 -29.91 -14.52 -6.57
C GLY A 22 -31.31 -15.14 -6.56
N LEU A 23 -31.78 -15.67 -7.68
CA LEU A 23 -33.07 -16.35 -7.78
C LEU A 23 -33.06 -17.73 -7.10
N ILE A 24 -31.90 -18.38 -7.00
CA ILE A 24 -31.77 -19.67 -6.30
C ILE A 24 -32.06 -19.46 -4.81
N ALA A 25 -31.45 -18.42 -4.23
CA ALA A 25 -31.65 -18.06 -2.83
C ALA A 25 -33.10 -17.65 -2.52
N LEU A 26 -33.80 -17.01 -3.49
CA LEU A 26 -35.22 -16.65 -3.39
C LEU A 26 -36.18 -17.84 -3.34
N ARG A 27 -35.84 -18.98 -3.96
CA ARG A 27 -36.72 -20.17 -3.97
C ARG A 27 -36.86 -20.81 -2.59
N ALA A 28 -35.79 -20.79 -1.79
CA ALA A 28 -35.75 -21.42 -0.48
C ALA A 28 -34.98 -20.54 0.53
N PRO A 29 -35.53 -19.38 0.93
CA PRO A 29 -34.80 -18.37 1.70
C PRO A 29 -34.34 -18.88 3.08
N LYS A 30 -35.10 -19.79 3.70
CA LYS A 30 -34.71 -20.41 4.98
C LYS A 30 -33.52 -21.37 4.83
N VAL A 31 -33.47 -22.13 3.75
CA VAL A 31 -32.36 -23.06 3.46
C VAL A 31 -31.11 -22.26 3.10
N ALA A 32 -31.25 -21.22 2.27
CA ALA A 32 -30.17 -20.30 1.94
C ALA A 32 -29.57 -19.64 3.20
N ALA A 33 -30.42 -19.21 4.15
CA ALA A 33 -29.96 -18.67 5.43
C ALA A 33 -29.23 -19.71 6.29
N ALA A 34 -29.67 -20.97 6.30
CA ALA A 34 -28.99 -22.04 7.03
C ALA A 34 -27.62 -22.38 6.43
N VAL A 35 -27.52 -22.47 5.10
CA VAL A 35 -26.24 -22.67 4.40
C VAL A 35 -25.29 -21.52 4.67
N LEU A 36 -25.78 -20.27 4.65
CA LEU A 36 -24.99 -19.10 5.00
C LEU A 36 -24.44 -19.19 6.43
N MET A 37 -25.28 -19.56 7.41
CA MET A 37 -24.82 -19.72 8.79
C MET A 37 -23.69 -20.75 8.91
N ALA A 38 -23.76 -21.85 8.15
CA ALA A 38 -22.68 -22.83 8.11
C ALA A 38 -21.39 -22.24 7.50
N LEU A 39 -21.50 -21.50 6.39
CA LEU A 39 -20.36 -20.83 5.76
C LEU A 39 -19.73 -19.77 6.68
N VAL A 40 -20.54 -19.03 7.45
CA VAL A 40 -20.05 -18.06 8.44
C VAL A 40 -19.24 -18.78 9.52
N VAL A 41 -19.70 -19.92 10.03
CA VAL A 41 -18.95 -20.70 11.03
C VAL A 41 -17.60 -21.16 10.46
N VAL A 42 -17.60 -21.70 9.23
CA VAL A 42 -16.36 -22.12 8.54
C VAL A 42 -15.39 -20.94 8.37
N ALA A 43 -15.92 -19.77 7.98
CA ALA A 43 -15.13 -18.57 7.78
C ALA A 43 -14.54 -18.04 9.10
N VAL A 44 -15.27 -18.09 10.22
CA VAL A 44 -14.76 -17.71 11.54
C VAL A 44 -13.54 -18.56 11.94
N PHE A 45 -13.55 -19.87 11.66
CA PHE A 45 -12.37 -20.73 11.87
C PHE A 45 -11.21 -20.38 10.93
N GLY A 46 -11.51 -19.93 9.71
CA GLY A 46 -10.51 -19.44 8.77
C GLY A 46 -9.82 -18.16 9.27
N ILE A 47 -10.57 -17.21 9.83
CA ILE A 47 -10.03 -15.95 10.36
C ILE A 47 -8.97 -16.20 11.44
N GLN A 48 -9.16 -17.22 12.28
CA GLN A 48 -8.19 -17.58 13.34
C GLN A 48 -6.85 -18.09 12.80
N ARG A 49 -6.77 -18.47 11.52
CA ARG A 49 -5.56 -18.97 10.87
C ARG A 49 -4.73 -17.89 10.20
N ILE A 50 -5.24 -16.66 10.14
CA ILE A 50 -4.57 -15.54 9.49
C ILE A 50 -3.31 -15.17 10.26
N LYS A 51 -2.20 -15.02 9.53
CA LYS A 51 -0.93 -14.50 10.02
C LYS A 51 -0.79 -13.03 9.61
N ILE A 52 0.07 -12.29 10.30
CA ILE A 52 0.43 -10.92 9.91
C ILE A 52 1.83 -10.97 9.31
N ASP A 53 2.01 -10.31 8.17
CA ASP A 53 3.31 -10.08 7.54
C ASP A 53 3.61 -8.58 7.59
N ASP A 54 4.61 -8.24 8.40
CA ASP A 54 5.06 -6.89 8.70
C ASP A 54 6.45 -6.59 8.10
N SER A 55 6.98 -7.47 7.23
CA SER A 55 8.30 -7.29 6.66
C SER A 55 8.36 -6.19 5.60
N LEU A 56 9.26 -5.23 5.79
CA LEU A 56 9.56 -4.17 4.80
C LEU A 56 10.24 -4.71 3.54
N SER A 57 11.05 -5.79 3.66
CA SER A 57 11.79 -6.35 2.52
C SER A 57 10.91 -7.13 1.57
N GLN A 58 9.75 -7.63 2.03
CA GLN A 58 8.76 -8.31 1.18
C GLN A 58 8.19 -7.40 0.08
N LEU A 59 8.12 -6.08 0.32
CA LEU A 59 7.62 -5.13 -0.68
C LEU A 59 8.45 -5.14 -1.96
N PHE A 60 9.76 -5.30 -1.81
CA PHE A 60 10.72 -5.28 -2.91
C PHE A 60 11.10 -6.67 -3.43
N ARG A 61 10.55 -7.72 -2.82
CA ARG A 61 10.74 -9.09 -3.25
C ARG A 61 10.21 -9.26 -4.67
N SER A 62 11.11 -9.69 -5.55
CA SER A 62 10.85 -9.84 -6.97
C SER A 62 11.83 -10.86 -7.57
N ASP A 63 11.55 -11.30 -8.79
CA ASP A 63 12.42 -12.22 -9.53
C ASP A 63 13.64 -11.55 -10.18
N THR A 64 13.90 -10.28 -9.87
CA THR A 64 14.97 -9.51 -10.51
C THR A 64 16.36 -9.97 -10.05
N PRO A 65 17.39 -9.85 -10.92
CA PRO A 65 18.77 -10.18 -10.55
C PRO A 65 19.26 -9.41 -9.31
N GLU A 66 18.87 -8.14 -9.19
CA GLU A 66 19.27 -7.25 -8.08
C GLU A 66 18.73 -7.76 -6.73
N TYR A 67 17.48 -8.23 -6.69
CA TYR A 67 16.91 -8.77 -5.47
C TYR A 67 17.52 -10.13 -5.10
N LYS A 68 17.76 -11.01 -6.08
CA LYS A 68 18.43 -12.31 -5.83
C LYS A 68 19.84 -12.12 -5.26
N GLN A 69 20.56 -11.13 -5.75
CA GLN A 69 21.87 -10.77 -5.23
C GLN A 69 21.81 -10.26 -3.79
N TYR A 70 20.82 -9.43 -3.46
CA TYR A 70 20.59 -9.03 -2.08
C TYR A 70 20.24 -10.18 -1.15
N GLU A 71 19.41 -11.10 -1.62
CA GLU A 71 19.06 -12.32 -0.88
C GLU A 71 20.31 -13.18 -0.62
N GLU A 72 21.24 -13.21 -1.57
CA GLU A 72 22.52 -13.90 -1.41
C GLU A 72 23.44 -13.22 -0.37
N VAL A 73 23.52 -11.89 -0.38
CA VAL A 73 24.25 -11.13 0.64
C VAL A 73 23.68 -11.39 2.03
N THR A 74 22.35 -11.30 2.18
CA THR A 74 21.68 -11.53 3.48
C THR A 74 21.77 -12.97 3.97
N LYS A 75 22.03 -13.94 3.09
CA LYS A 75 22.36 -15.33 3.47
C LYS A 75 23.81 -15.49 3.96
N ARG A 76 24.76 -14.74 3.40
CA ARG A 76 26.20 -14.89 3.69
C ARG A 76 26.70 -14.01 4.84
N PHE A 77 26.06 -12.85 5.03
CA PHE A 77 26.41 -11.84 6.03
C PHE A 77 25.23 -11.62 6.98
N PRO A 78 25.46 -11.31 8.27
CA PRO A 78 24.40 -10.87 9.17
C PRO A 78 23.71 -9.62 8.60
N SER A 79 22.41 -9.75 8.33
CA SER A 79 21.61 -8.67 7.73
C SER A 79 21.37 -7.53 8.72
N SER A 80 21.54 -6.30 8.24
CA SER A 80 21.19 -5.08 8.97
C SER A 80 19.68 -4.90 9.15
N GLU A 81 18.85 -5.72 8.50
CA GLU A 81 17.39 -5.72 8.69
C GLU A 81 16.96 -6.22 10.09
N TYR A 82 17.89 -6.82 10.85
CA TYR A 82 17.68 -7.28 12.22
C TYR A 82 18.31 -6.34 13.26
N ASP A 83 18.81 -5.18 12.84
CA ASP A 83 19.44 -4.21 13.73
C ASP A 83 18.42 -3.26 14.34
N VAL A 84 18.39 -3.21 15.66
CA VAL A 84 17.77 -2.13 16.44
C VAL A 84 18.80 -1.03 16.63
N LEU A 85 18.42 0.19 16.27
CA LEU A 85 19.26 1.38 16.44
C LEU A 85 18.80 2.10 17.71
N VAL A 86 19.60 2.02 18.77
CA VAL A 86 19.37 2.76 20.01
C VAL A 86 20.10 4.10 19.90
N VAL A 87 19.33 5.19 19.89
CA VAL A 87 19.80 6.55 19.70
C VAL A 87 19.72 7.27 21.04
N VAL A 88 20.86 7.66 21.60
CA VAL A 88 20.92 8.39 22.88
C VAL A 88 21.46 9.79 22.62
N GLU A 89 20.70 10.81 22.99
CA GLU A 89 21.03 12.20 22.68
C GLU A 89 20.87 13.12 23.90
N GLY A 90 21.87 13.98 24.12
CA GLY A 90 21.82 15.04 25.12
C GLY A 90 23.15 15.76 25.27
N LYS A 91 23.12 16.98 25.82
CA LYS A 91 24.34 17.78 26.06
C LYS A 91 25.25 17.16 27.11
N SER A 92 24.66 16.44 28.07
CA SER A 92 25.36 15.73 29.14
C SER A 92 25.89 14.36 28.71
N LEU A 93 25.79 13.97 27.43
CA LEU A 93 26.12 12.61 26.95
C LEU A 93 27.55 12.18 27.33
N LEU A 94 28.50 13.11 27.21
CA LEU A 94 29.91 12.87 27.51
C LEU A 94 30.31 13.30 28.93
N GLU A 95 29.35 13.61 29.81
CA GLU A 95 29.62 13.76 31.24
C GLU A 95 29.87 12.38 31.87
N ARG A 96 30.72 12.33 32.89
CA ARG A 96 31.21 11.06 33.46
C ARG A 96 30.08 10.14 33.91
N ASN A 97 29.13 10.66 34.68
CA ASN A 97 27.98 9.90 35.19
C ASN A 97 27.10 9.35 34.05
N SER A 98 26.83 10.20 33.05
CA SER A 98 26.07 9.79 31.86
C SER A 98 26.77 8.71 31.06
N LEU A 99 28.10 8.80 30.92
CA LEU A 99 28.91 7.84 30.18
C LEU A 99 29.01 6.50 30.92
N GLU A 100 29.05 6.50 32.26
CA GLU A 100 28.96 5.29 33.09
C GLU A 100 27.60 4.61 32.92
N LYS A 101 26.51 5.37 33.05
CA LYS A 101 25.15 4.84 32.81
C LYS A 101 24.94 4.32 31.39
N LEU A 102 25.53 4.97 30.39
CA LEU A 102 25.50 4.49 29.01
C LEU A 102 26.29 3.18 28.83
N ARG A 103 27.36 2.98 29.61
CA ARG A 103 28.12 1.72 29.64
C ARG A 103 27.33 0.61 30.31
N ASP A 104 26.63 0.92 31.39
CA ASP A 104 25.74 -0.02 32.08
C ASP A 104 24.61 -0.46 31.13
N LEU A 105 23.95 0.49 30.47
CA LEU A 105 22.96 0.20 29.43
C LEU A 105 23.51 -0.71 28.33
N VAL A 106 24.70 -0.43 27.79
CA VAL A 106 25.31 -1.28 26.76
C VAL A 106 25.59 -2.69 27.27
N THR A 107 25.89 -2.85 28.56
CA THR A 107 26.13 -4.15 29.18
C THR A 107 24.81 -4.91 29.36
N ASP A 108 23.78 -4.25 29.86
CA ASP A 108 22.48 -4.87 30.09
C ASP A 108 21.75 -5.21 28.78
N LEU A 109 21.91 -4.39 27.75
CA LEU A 109 21.41 -4.70 26.40
C LEU A 109 22.03 -5.97 25.81
N GLN A 110 23.26 -6.35 26.20
CA GLN A 110 23.87 -7.63 25.78
C GLN A 110 23.19 -8.84 26.42
N LEU A 111 22.53 -8.65 27.56
CA LEU A 111 21.87 -9.71 28.33
C LEU A 111 20.41 -9.93 27.91
N VAL A 112 19.85 -9.02 27.11
CA VAL A 112 18.49 -9.15 26.57
C VAL A 112 18.36 -10.43 25.73
N ASP A 113 17.33 -11.22 26.01
CA ASP A 113 17.02 -12.45 25.29
C ASP A 113 16.81 -12.15 23.81
N GLY A 114 17.67 -12.74 22.96
CA GLY A 114 17.64 -12.54 21.52
C GLY A 114 18.69 -11.64 20.94
N THR A 115 19.49 -10.99 21.78
CA THR A 115 20.64 -10.21 21.33
C THR A 115 21.74 -11.14 20.82
N ARG A 116 22.14 -10.99 19.55
CA ARG A 116 23.27 -11.71 18.95
C ARG A 116 24.59 -10.95 19.05
N GLY A 117 24.52 -9.63 19.13
CA GLY A 117 25.69 -8.78 19.20
C GLY A 117 25.33 -7.31 19.34
N ILE A 118 26.29 -6.52 19.80
CA ILE A 118 26.11 -5.08 20.01
C ILE A 118 27.33 -4.32 19.49
N ILE A 119 27.10 -3.19 18.84
CA ILE A 119 28.15 -2.26 18.41
C ILE A 119 27.84 -0.91 19.04
N SER A 120 28.80 -0.37 19.79
CA SER A 120 28.68 0.94 20.42
C SER A 120 30.03 1.64 20.45
N LEU A 121 30.06 2.88 20.94
CA LEU A 121 31.31 3.58 21.20
C LEU A 121 32.27 2.80 22.11
N PHE A 122 31.76 1.98 23.03
CA PHE A 122 32.58 1.12 23.90
C PHE A 122 33.25 -0.05 23.16
N SER A 123 32.82 -0.37 21.94
CA SER A 123 33.49 -1.36 21.08
C SER A 123 34.79 -0.83 20.48
N ALA A 124 35.05 0.48 20.58
CA ALA A 124 36.23 1.12 19.99
C ALA A 124 37.53 0.72 20.69
N ARG A 125 38.61 0.66 19.91
CA ARG A 125 39.96 0.33 20.38
C ARG A 125 40.92 1.50 20.19
N GLN A 126 41.97 1.51 21.00
CA GLN A 126 43.10 2.43 20.86
C GLN A 126 44.03 1.94 19.75
N PRO A 127 44.78 2.84 19.09
CA PRO A 127 45.88 2.44 18.22
C PRO A 127 46.83 1.46 18.92
N PRO A 128 47.39 0.47 18.20
CA PRO A 128 48.44 -0.37 18.77
C PRO A 128 49.64 0.44 19.20
N GLU A 129 50.21 0.08 20.35
CA GLU A 129 51.52 0.54 20.78
C GLU A 129 52.50 -0.65 20.82
N ASN A 130 53.68 -0.49 20.18
CA ASN A 130 54.82 -1.39 20.33
C ASN A 130 54.54 -2.90 20.13
N GLY A 131 53.73 -3.26 19.13
CA GLY A 131 53.42 -4.67 18.82
C GLY A 131 52.51 -5.36 19.85
N ARG A 132 51.80 -4.58 20.68
CA ARG A 132 50.76 -5.08 21.58
C ARG A 132 49.39 -5.00 20.92
N LEU A 133 48.50 -5.89 21.33
CA LEU A 133 47.09 -5.85 20.93
C LEU A 133 46.45 -4.51 21.34
N PRO A 134 45.48 -4.00 20.56
CA PRO A 134 44.74 -2.79 20.87
C PRO A 134 44.05 -2.83 22.24
N ALA A 135 44.43 -1.91 23.12
CA ALA A 135 43.68 -1.66 24.33
C ALA A 135 42.27 -1.14 23.99
N ALA A 136 41.31 -1.37 24.89
CA ALA A 136 40.00 -0.73 24.77
C ALA A 136 40.15 0.79 24.81
N LEU A 137 39.39 1.51 23.98
CA LEU A 137 39.39 2.98 24.03
C LEU A 137 38.89 3.47 25.38
N PHE A 138 37.86 2.80 25.91
CA PHE A 138 37.26 3.07 27.22
C PHE A 138 37.92 2.20 28.30
N PRO A 139 38.56 2.79 29.32
CA PRO A 139 39.11 2.04 30.43
C PRO A 139 38.01 1.48 31.35
N GLU A 140 38.34 0.48 32.17
CA GLU A 140 37.43 -0.09 33.16
C GLU A 140 36.95 0.97 34.17
N THR A 141 37.86 1.83 34.63
CA THR A 141 37.55 2.99 35.48
C THR A 141 37.78 4.29 34.71
N LEU A 142 36.74 5.12 34.62
CA LEU A 142 36.84 6.40 33.93
C LEU A 142 37.70 7.38 34.75
N PRO A 143 38.65 8.08 34.10
CA PRO A 143 39.51 9.07 34.76
C PRO A 143 38.70 10.25 35.31
N GLU A 144 39.32 11.03 36.20
CA GLU A 144 38.70 12.20 36.84
C GLU A 144 39.49 13.49 36.57
N GLY A 145 38.83 14.64 36.75
CA GLY A 145 39.43 15.97 36.56
C GLY A 145 40.03 16.16 35.17
N ALA A 146 41.20 16.79 35.07
CA ALA A 146 41.86 17.10 33.80
C ALA A 146 42.18 15.86 32.94
N ALA A 147 42.33 14.67 33.56
CA ALA A 147 42.54 13.43 32.82
C ALA A 147 41.26 12.97 32.09
N TYR A 148 40.08 13.31 32.61
CA TYR A 148 38.80 13.07 31.94
C TYR A 148 38.66 13.93 30.68
N ASP A 149 39.04 15.21 30.75
CA ASP A 149 38.98 16.10 29.59
C ASP A 149 39.88 15.62 28.44
N ALA A 150 41.10 15.18 28.77
CA ALA A 150 42.02 14.58 27.80
C ALA A 150 41.49 13.28 27.20
N PHE A 151 40.83 12.45 28.02
CA PHE A 151 40.18 11.22 27.59
C PHE A 151 39.01 11.51 26.63
N ILE A 152 38.12 12.44 26.97
CA ILE A 152 36.99 12.82 26.11
C ILE A 152 37.46 13.41 24.79
N LYS A 153 38.53 14.21 24.79
CA LYS A 153 39.15 14.68 23.55
C LYS A 153 39.57 13.50 22.65
N ARG A 154 40.24 12.50 23.23
CA ARG A 154 40.64 11.28 22.52
C ARG A 154 39.44 10.49 21.98
N VAL A 155 38.35 10.40 22.75
CA VAL A 155 37.10 9.74 22.30
C VAL A 155 36.50 10.48 21.10
N ARG A 156 36.38 11.81 21.16
CA ARG A 156 35.82 12.61 20.06
C ARG A 156 36.68 12.59 18.80
N ASP A 157 38.00 12.51 18.96
CA ASP A 157 38.95 12.50 17.85
C ASP A 157 39.17 11.09 17.25
N ASN A 158 38.53 10.05 17.79
CA ASN A 158 38.70 8.68 17.29
C ASN A 158 37.91 8.44 15.99
N GLU A 159 38.63 8.22 14.89
CA GLU A 159 38.11 8.04 13.51
C GLU A 159 37.21 6.80 13.31
N VAL A 160 37.23 5.84 14.25
CA VAL A 160 36.36 4.65 14.20
C VAL A 160 34.95 5.00 14.66
N ILE A 161 34.81 5.95 15.59
CA ILE A 161 33.50 6.31 16.19
C ILE A 161 33.01 7.71 15.82
N LYS A 162 33.90 8.65 15.52
CA LYS A 162 33.54 10.02 15.13
C LYS A 162 32.74 10.03 13.84
N GLY A 163 31.59 10.70 13.86
CA GLY A 163 30.63 10.78 12.76
C GLY A 163 29.84 9.48 12.52
N LYS A 164 30.18 8.41 13.24
CA LYS A 164 29.80 7.02 12.96
C LYS A 164 28.91 6.42 14.05
N LEU A 165 29.42 6.43 15.28
CA LEU A 165 28.73 6.01 16.51
C LEU A 165 28.59 7.15 17.52
N LEU A 166 29.33 8.25 17.31
CA LEU A 166 29.27 9.48 18.09
C LEU A 166 29.23 10.66 17.12
N SER A 167 28.26 11.57 17.29
CA SER A 167 28.14 12.77 16.45
C SER A 167 29.36 13.68 16.62
N GLU A 168 29.65 14.50 15.61
CA GLU A 168 30.84 15.38 15.64
C GLU A 168 30.82 16.38 16.81
N ASP A 169 29.63 16.82 17.22
CA ASP A 169 29.44 17.68 18.38
C ASP A 169 29.46 16.93 19.73
N GLY A 170 29.52 15.59 19.70
CA GLY A 170 29.56 14.74 20.88
C GLY A 170 28.25 14.69 21.68
N THR A 171 27.11 15.02 21.06
CA THR A 171 25.80 15.08 21.73
C THR A 171 24.88 13.90 21.44
N LEU A 172 25.18 13.10 20.40
CA LEU A 172 24.40 11.91 20.03
C LEU A 172 25.31 10.69 19.92
N ALA A 173 24.92 9.60 20.60
CA ALA A 173 25.52 8.28 20.48
C ALA A 173 24.55 7.30 19.83
N LEU A 174 25.08 6.45 18.93
CA LEU A 174 24.37 5.33 18.33
C LEU A 174 24.91 4.02 18.91
N ILE A 175 23.99 3.16 19.35
CA ILE A 175 24.25 1.77 19.70
C ILE A 175 23.45 0.91 18.72
N VAL A 176 24.11 -0.03 18.06
CA VAL A 176 23.50 -0.97 17.11
C VAL A 176 23.38 -2.32 17.79
N LEU A 177 22.14 -2.75 18.05
CA LEU A 177 21.81 -4.01 18.69
C LEU A 177 21.30 -5.00 17.64
N ALA A 178 22.08 -6.04 17.35
CA ALA A 178 21.71 -7.07 16.38
C ALA A 178 20.84 -8.13 17.05
N LEU A 179 19.60 -8.28 16.58
CA LEU A 179 18.66 -9.28 17.10
C LEU A 179 18.72 -10.59 16.30
N ASP A 180 18.20 -11.65 16.92
CA ASP A 180 17.95 -12.91 16.24
C ASP A 180 16.78 -12.80 15.24
N PRO A 181 16.95 -13.09 13.94
CA PRO A 181 15.88 -13.24 12.97
C PRO A 181 14.66 -14.04 13.44
N ALA A 182 14.86 -15.08 14.26
CA ALA A 182 13.77 -15.89 14.80
C ALA A 182 12.88 -15.10 15.77
N ILE A 183 13.40 -14.06 16.42
CA ILE A 183 12.64 -13.18 17.32
C ILE A 183 11.92 -12.10 16.53
N VAL A 184 12.60 -11.50 15.54
CA VAL A 184 12.04 -10.46 14.68
C VAL A 184 10.80 -10.97 13.92
N GLY A 185 10.88 -12.18 13.36
CA GLY A 185 9.75 -12.79 12.63
C GLY A 185 8.60 -13.35 13.49
N ASN A 186 8.68 -13.27 14.82
CA ASN A 186 7.71 -13.89 15.73
C ASN A 186 7.06 -12.87 16.68
N LYS A 187 6.15 -13.35 17.53
CA LYS A 187 5.52 -12.53 18.60
C LYS A 187 6.50 -12.08 19.70
N GLY A 188 7.72 -12.61 19.72
CA GLY A 188 8.76 -12.27 20.70
C GLY A 188 9.30 -10.84 20.54
N LEU A 189 9.27 -10.27 19.33
CA LEU A 189 9.79 -8.93 19.06
C LEU A 189 9.21 -7.84 19.97
N ASN A 190 7.90 -7.89 20.25
CA ASN A 190 7.26 -6.91 21.14
C ASN A 190 7.82 -6.98 22.57
N ALA A 191 8.08 -8.19 23.08
CA ALA A 191 8.66 -8.39 24.39
C ALA A 191 10.12 -7.90 24.45
N THR A 192 10.93 -8.29 23.47
CA THR A 192 12.34 -7.87 23.36
C THR A 192 12.47 -6.35 23.24
N ILE A 193 11.70 -5.70 22.36
CA ILE A 193 11.73 -4.23 22.22
C ILE A 193 11.18 -3.55 23.48
N GLY A 194 10.18 -4.14 24.14
CA GLY A 194 9.67 -3.66 25.42
C GLY A 194 10.73 -3.69 26.53
N GLU A 195 11.52 -4.76 26.59
CA GLU A 195 12.64 -4.92 27.53
C GLU A 195 13.76 -3.92 27.24
N VAL A 196 14.18 -3.77 25.98
CA VAL A 196 15.17 -2.77 25.56
C VAL A 196 14.73 -1.36 25.97
N ARG A 197 13.45 -1.01 25.74
CA ARG A 197 12.89 0.30 26.12
C ARG A 197 12.90 0.51 27.64
N LYS A 198 12.63 -0.56 28.40
CA LYS A 198 12.66 -0.53 29.86
C LYS A 198 14.09 -0.25 30.35
N LEU A 199 15.09 -1.00 29.87
CA LEU A 199 16.49 -0.78 30.21
C LEU A 199 16.97 0.64 29.87
N MET A 200 16.62 1.14 28.68
CA MET A 200 16.92 2.53 28.31
C MET A 200 16.36 3.55 29.31
N THR A 201 15.17 3.29 29.87
CA THR A 201 14.53 4.19 30.83
C THR A 201 15.19 4.08 32.20
N ASP A 202 15.40 2.85 32.68
CA ASP A 202 15.91 2.56 34.01
C ASP A 202 17.39 3.00 34.15
N ASP A 203 18.24 2.65 33.17
CA ASP A 203 19.69 2.87 33.26
C ASP A 203 20.05 4.35 33.07
N LEU A 204 19.37 5.02 32.12
CA LEU A 204 19.61 6.44 31.82
C LEU A 204 18.84 7.40 32.75
N GLU A 205 18.11 6.90 33.75
CA GLU A 205 17.36 7.74 34.68
C GLU A 205 18.28 8.78 35.35
N GLY A 206 17.81 10.03 35.45
CA GLY A 206 18.54 11.12 36.10
C GLY A 206 19.73 11.70 35.33
N THR A 207 20.02 11.23 34.11
CA THR A 207 21.08 11.80 33.23
C THR A 207 20.63 13.01 32.42
N GLY A 208 19.31 13.18 32.26
CA GLY A 208 18.71 14.16 31.35
C GLY A 208 18.90 13.84 29.87
N LEU A 209 19.39 12.63 29.54
CA LEU A 209 19.51 12.16 28.16
C LEU A 209 18.15 11.73 27.62
N ASN A 210 17.90 12.03 26.35
CA ASN A 210 16.78 11.48 25.61
C ASN A 210 17.25 10.20 24.90
N SER A 211 16.40 9.18 24.88
CA SER A 211 16.74 7.88 24.29
C SER A 211 15.61 7.42 23.38
N GLN A 212 15.95 7.08 22.14
CA GLN A 212 15.00 6.65 21.12
C GLN A 212 15.43 5.36 20.43
N LEU A 213 14.45 4.63 19.90
CA LEU A 213 14.67 3.39 19.15
C LEU A 213 14.30 3.60 17.69
N SER A 214 15.12 3.06 16.80
CA SER A 214 14.89 2.98 15.36
C SER A 214 15.43 1.65 14.82
N GLY A 215 15.57 1.55 13.50
CA GLY A 215 15.96 0.34 12.81
C GLY A 215 14.76 -0.50 12.39
N VAL A 216 15.02 -1.43 11.47
CA VAL A 216 13.98 -2.20 10.79
C VAL A 216 13.09 -2.99 11.76
N PRO A 217 13.59 -3.68 12.80
CA PRO A 217 12.71 -4.41 13.73
C PRO A 217 11.75 -3.50 14.50
N VAL A 218 12.16 -2.29 14.88
CA VAL A 218 11.29 -1.33 15.57
C VAL A 218 10.20 -0.84 14.63
N MET A 219 10.57 -0.52 13.38
CA MET A 219 9.62 -0.15 12.33
C MET A 219 8.60 -1.27 12.05
N GLN A 220 9.04 -2.53 11.96
CA GLN A 220 8.16 -3.69 11.77
C GLN A 220 7.16 -3.85 12.93
N LEU A 221 7.63 -3.72 14.18
CA LEU A 221 6.75 -3.78 15.35
C LEU A 221 5.70 -2.65 15.33
N GLU A 222 6.10 -1.43 14.99
CA GLU A 222 5.19 -0.30 14.87
C GLU A 222 4.16 -0.51 13.74
N ILE A 223 4.59 -1.04 12.58
CA ILE A 223 3.69 -1.41 11.48
C ILE A 223 2.70 -2.48 11.92
N ARG A 224 3.17 -3.56 12.57
CA ARG A 224 2.31 -4.64 13.08
C ARG A 224 1.23 -4.11 14.01
N ASN A 225 1.63 -3.29 14.99
CA ASN A 225 0.71 -2.70 15.95
C ASN A 225 -0.30 -1.74 15.29
N ALA A 226 0.14 -0.97 14.28
CA ALA A 226 -0.74 -0.11 13.50
C ALA A 226 -1.76 -0.94 12.70
N VAL A 227 -1.32 -1.97 11.97
CA VAL A 227 -2.21 -2.85 11.19
C VAL A 227 -3.26 -3.52 12.07
N GLU A 228 -2.88 -4.04 13.25
CA GLU A 228 -3.81 -4.67 14.20
C GLU A 228 -4.88 -3.69 14.71
N ARG A 229 -4.47 -2.47 15.11
CA ARG A 229 -5.38 -1.45 15.62
C ARG A 229 -6.31 -0.91 14.54
N ASP A 230 -5.76 -0.68 13.35
CA ASP A 230 -6.46 -0.15 12.18
C ASP A 230 -7.56 -1.12 11.72
N GLY A 231 -7.27 -2.42 11.70
CA GLY A 231 -8.23 -3.46 11.33
C GLY A 231 -9.48 -3.47 12.20
N LEU A 232 -9.35 -3.28 13.52
CA LEU A 232 -10.52 -3.24 14.41
C LEU A 232 -11.30 -1.93 14.25
N THR A 233 -10.58 -0.80 14.26
CA THR A 233 -11.17 0.53 14.34
C THR A 233 -11.91 0.90 13.05
N TYR A 234 -11.30 0.67 11.88
CA TYR A 234 -11.85 1.11 10.60
C TYR A 234 -12.99 0.24 10.13
N ASN A 235 -12.94 -1.06 10.44
CA ASN A 235 -14.06 -1.95 10.17
C ASN A 235 -15.30 -1.49 10.94
N ILE A 236 -15.19 -1.27 12.25
CA ILE A 236 -16.34 -0.81 13.05
C ILE A 236 -16.86 0.55 12.55
N ALA A 237 -15.96 1.50 12.28
CA ALA A 237 -16.34 2.82 11.80
C ALA A 237 -17.05 2.77 10.43
N GLY A 238 -16.54 1.98 9.48
CA GLY A 238 -17.15 1.78 8.16
C GLY A 238 -18.56 1.18 8.24
N ILE A 239 -18.74 0.17 9.12
CA ILE A 239 -20.05 -0.46 9.36
C ILE A 239 -21.04 0.55 9.93
N LEU A 240 -20.61 1.33 10.92
CA LEU A 240 -21.45 2.36 11.53
C LEU A 240 -21.84 3.42 10.50
N ALA A 241 -20.89 3.90 9.68
CA ALA A 241 -21.17 4.84 8.61
C ALA A 241 -22.19 4.28 7.60
N GLY A 242 -22.00 3.04 7.13
CA GLY A 242 -22.92 2.38 6.22
C GLY A 242 -24.34 2.21 6.82
N CYS A 243 -24.42 1.78 8.09
CA CYS A 243 -25.69 1.68 8.81
C CYS A 243 -26.38 3.04 8.96
N ILE A 244 -25.63 4.09 9.35
CA ILE A 244 -26.14 5.47 9.51
C ILE A 244 -26.70 5.99 8.18
N ILE A 245 -25.99 5.80 7.07
CA ILE A 245 -26.46 6.29 5.77
C ILE A 245 -27.69 5.49 5.30
N ALA A 246 -27.66 4.16 5.44
CA ALA A 246 -28.79 3.31 5.09
C ALA A 246 -30.05 3.63 5.92
N ILE A 247 -29.92 3.90 7.23
CA ILE A 247 -31.08 4.27 8.06
C ILE A 247 -31.59 5.68 7.75
N ILE A 248 -30.72 6.65 7.47
CA ILE A 248 -31.14 8.00 7.06
C ILE A 248 -31.95 7.94 5.76
N PHE A 249 -31.51 7.11 4.82
CA PHE A 249 -32.12 6.99 3.51
C PHE A 249 -33.40 6.16 3.50
N PHE A 250 -33.36 4.94 4.04
CA PHE A 250 -34.52 4.04 4.02
C PHE A 250 -35.51 4.30 5.15
N ARG A 251 -35.08 4.98 6.22
CA ARG A 251 -35.88 5.32 7.42
C ARG A 251 -36.58 4.12 8.07
N ARG A 252 -36.03 2.93 7.86
CA ARG A 252 -36.50 1.67 8.43
C ARG A 252 -35.34 0.72 8.64
N VAL A 253 -35.28 0.16 9.85
CA VAL A 253 -34.26 -0.80 10.27
C VAL A 253 -34.24 -2.05 9.38
N SER A 254 -35.39 -2.52 8.89
CA SER A 254 -35.42 -3.70 8.00
C SER A 254 -34.63 -3.47 6.71
N PHE A 255 -34.80 -2.31 6.06
CA PHE A 255 -34.07 -1.98 4.83
C PHE A 255 -32.61 -1.63 5.11
N MET A 256 -32.31 -1.04 6.27
CA MET A 256 -30.93 -0.85 6.73
C MET A 256 -30.21 -2.20 6.86
N ILE A 257 -30.84 -3.22 7.47
CA ILE A 257 -30.23 -4.55 7.59
C ILE A 257 -30.06 -5.19 6.21
N VAL A 258 -31.08 -5.11 5.34
CA VAL A 258 -31.02 -5.66 3.97
C VAL A 258 -29.89 -5.04 3.16
N ALA A 259 -29.63 -3.73 3.33
CA ALA A 259 -28.55 -3.05 2.63
C ALA A 259 -27.16 -3.26 3.27
N ALA A 260 -27.05 -3.16 4.60
CA ALA A 260 -25.77 -3.07 5.29
C ALA A 260 -25.16 -4.43 5.67
N PHE A 261 -25.96 -5.45 6.00
CA PHE A 261 -25.44 -6.71 6.52
C PHE A 261 -24.86 -7.68 5.46
N PRO A 262 -25.41 -7.78 4.23
CA PRO A 262 -24.79 -8.61 3.19
C PRO A 262 -23.31 -8.27 2.92
N PRO A 263 -22.91 -6.97 2.82
CA PRO A 263 -21.51 -6.57 2.79
C PRO A 263 -20.67 -7.09 3.98
N LEU A 264 -21.21 -7.10 5.20
CA LEU A 264 -20.49 -7.60 6.38
C LEU A 264 -20.19 -9.08 6.29
N LEU A 265 -21.18 -9.83 5.81
CA LEU A 265 -21.02 -11.26 5.60
C LEU A 265 -20.08 -11.54 4.43
N ALA A 266 -20.10 -10.72 3.37
CA ALA A 266 -19.11 -10.80 2.29
C ALA A 266 -17.68 -10.61 2.80
N ILE A 267 -17.44 -9.62 3.67
CA ILE A 267 -16.14 -9.40 4.34
C ILE A 267 -15.74 -10.63 5.15
N LEU A 268 -16.62 -11.11 6.03
CA LEU A 268 -16.34 -12.23 6.91
C LEU A 268 -15.99 -13.49 6.10
N LEU A 269 -16.76 -13.78 5.05
CA LEU A 269 -16.51 -14.90 4.16
C LEU A 269 -15.20 -14.74 3.38
N SER A 270 -14.88 -13.52 2.94
CA SER A 270 -13.64 -13.24 2.19
C SER A 270 -12.41 -13.44 3.08
N ILE A 271 -12.37 -12.78 4.24
CA ILE A 271 -11.25 -12.89 5.19
C ILE A 271 -11.12 -14.34 5.68
N GLY A 272 -12.23 -15.01 6.01
CA GLY A 272 -12.20 -16.42 6.40
C GLY A 272 -11.62 -17.33 5.31
N THR A 273 -11.98 -17.10 4.05
CA THR A 273 -11.43 -17.87 2.92
C THR A 273 -9.93 -17.62 2.75
N LEU A 274 -9.49 -16.36 2.85
CA LEU A 274 -8.07 -16.01 2.78
C LEU A 274 -7.26 -16.71 3.89
N GLY A 275 -7.81 -16.79 5.11
CA GLY A 275 -7.19 -17.53 6.21
C GLY A 275 -7.10 -19.04 5.98
N TRP A 276 -8.07 -19.65 5.30
CA TRP A 276 -8.00 -21.06 4.90
C TRP A 276 -6.94 -21.34 3.84
N LEU A 277 -6.73 -20.39 2.93
CA LEU A 277 -5.70 -20.47 1.89
C LEU A 277 -4.30 -20.08 2.40
N GLY A 278 -4.16 -19.67 3.66
CA GLY A 278 -2.87 -19.35 4.26
C GLY A 278 -2.30 -17.99 3.86
N PHE A 279 -3.15 -17.04 3.44
CA PHE A 279 -2.72 -15.66 3.19
C PHE A 279 -2.30 -14.98 4.50
N SER A 280 -1.27 -14.14 4.43
CA SER A 280 -0.83 -13.28 5.52
C SER A 280 -1.35 -11.86 5.32
N LEU A 281 -1.95 -11.26 6.34
CA LEU A 281 -2.33 -9.84 6.34
C LEU A 281 -1.07 -8.97 6.36
N ASN A 282 -0.89 -8.20 5.30
CA ASN A 282 0.10 -7.14 5.19
C ASN A 282 -0.60 -5.78 5.06
N MET A 283 0.17 -4.70 4.91
CA MET A 283 -0.37 -3.35 4.78
C MET A 283 -1.40 -3.19 3.65
N PHE A 284 -1.19 -3.82 2.48
CA PHE A 284 -2.16 -3.75 1.39
C PHE A 284 -3.39 -4.60 1.66
N LEU A 285 -3.21 -5.84 2.16
CA LEU A 285 -4.32 -6.73 2.47
C LEU A 285 -5.23 -6.17 3.58
N ASN A 286 -4.71 -5.35 4.49
CA ASN A 286 -5.53 -4.65 5.49
C ASN A 286 -6.60 -3.75 4.85
N VAL A 287 -6.30 -3.16 3.69
CA VAL A 287 -7.20 -2.29 2.92
C VAL A 287 -8.30 -3.09 2.20
N MET A 288 -8.17 -4.41 2.07
CA MET A 288 -9.21 -5.24 1.45
C MET A 288 -10.53 -5.15 2.18
N THR A 289 -10.51 -5.06 3.51
CA THR A 289 -11.74 -5.03 4.28
C THR A 289 -12.62 -3.81 3.95
N PRO A 290 -12.11 -2.56 4.01
CA PRO A 290 -12.91 -1.40 3.59
C PRO A 290 -13.27 -1.45 2.11
N LEU A 291 -12.41 -1.97 1.21
CA LEU A 291 -12.75 -2.09 -0.21
C LEU A 291 -13.91 -3.05 -0.47
N ILE A 292 -13.87 -4.25 0.09
CA ILE A 292 -14.96 -5.24 -0.04
C ILE A 292 -16.26 -4.66 0.52
N MET A 293 -16.18 -3.96 1.66
CA MET A 293 -17.32 -3.29 2.27
C MET A 293 -17.97 -2.32 1.29
N VAL A 294 -17.16 -1.41 0.75
CA VAL A 294 -17.56 -0.34 -0.17
C VAL A 294 -18.21 -0.92 -1.43
N ILE A 295 -17.56 -1.84 -2.12
CA ILE A 295 -18.08 -2.50 -3.34
C ILE A 295 -19.41 -3.18 -3.08
N SER A 296 -19.45 -4.04 -2.06
CA SER A 296 -20.63 -4.84 -1.73
C SER A 296 -21.79 -3.96 -1.29
N PHE A 297 -21.50 -2.88 -0.56
CA PHE A 297 -22.50 -1.96 -0.05
C PHE A 297 -23.15 -1.17 -1.18
N ALA A 298 -22.38 -0.74 -2.19
CA ALA A 298 -22.93 -0.05 -3.37
C ALA A 298 -24.03 -0.90 -4.03
N ASP A 299 -23.71 -2.15 -4.35
CA ASP A 299 -24.62 -3.06 -5.04
C ASP A 299 -25.81 -3.45 -4.18
N SER A 300 -25.57 -3.70 -2.90
CA SER A 300 -26.61 -3.99 -1.91
C SER A 300 -27.60 -2.83 -1.79
N MET A 301 -27.11 -1.59 -1.75
CA MET A 301 -27.95 -0.38 -1.76
C MET A 301 -28.77 -0.26 -3.05
N GLN A 302 -28.17 -0.49 -4.22
CA GLN A 302 -28.86 -0.40 -5.52
C GLN A 302 -29.99 -1.43 -5.63
N LEU A 303 -29.73 -2.68 -5.25
CA LEU A 303 -30.75 -3.74 -5.21
C LEU A 303 -31.86 -3.41 -4.22
N THR A 304 -31.50 -2.95 -3.02
CA THR A 304 -32.46 -2.60 -1.97
C THR A 304 -33.34 -1.42 -2.38
N PHE A 305 -32.75 -0.40 -3.02
CA PHE A 305 -33.48 0.75 -3.56
C PHE A 305 -34.46 0.33 -4.66
N ALA A 306 -34.01 -0.50 -5.60
CA ALA A 306 -34.87 -1.00 -6.69
C ALA A 306 -36.00 -1.92 -6.21
N ALA A 307 -35.80 -2.67 -5.12
CA ALA A 307 -36.86 -3.44 -4.48
C ALA A 307 -37.84 -2.52 -3.71
N ARG A 308 -37.32 -1.51 -3.00
CA ARG A 308 -38.13 -0.51 -2.28
C ARG A 308 -39.07 0.25 -3.22
N ASP A 309 -38.57 0.73 -4.36
CA ASP A 309 -39.39 1.48 -5.32
C ASP A 309 -40.57 0.64 -5.83
N ARG A 310 -40.38 -0.67 -6.04
CA ARG A 310 -41.44 -1.61 -6.45
C ARG A 310 -42.44 -1.91 -5.33
N LEU A 311 -41.96 -2.08 -4.10
CA LEU A 311 -42.82 -2.22 -2.93
C LEU A 311 -43.71 -0.99 -2.72
N ILE A 312 -43.16 0.22 -2.95
CA ILE A 312 -43.92 1.47 -2.91
C ILE A 312 -44.96 1.54 -4.04
N ALA A 313 -44.62 1.00 -5.23
CA ALA A 313 -45.53 0.87 -6.36
C ALA A 313 -46.64 -0.19 -6.15
N GLY A 314 -46.58 -0.98 -5.06
CA GLY A 314 -47.60 -1.95 -4.68
C GLY A 314 -47.32 -3.39 -5.08
N GLU A 315 -46.11 -3.72 -5.57
CA GLU A 315 -45.69 -5.12 -5.78
C GLU A 315 -45.51 -5.85 -4.43
N ASP A 316 -45.81 -7.15 -4.38
CA ASP A 316 -45.49 -7.98 -3.22
C ASP A 316 -43.98 -8.17 -3.06
N LYS A 317 -43.49 -8.46 -1.85
CA LYS A 317 -42.03 -8.56 -1.61
C LYS A 317 -41.32 -9.57 -2.51
N MET A 318 -41.93 -10.73 -2.80
CA MET A 318 -41.23 -11.77 -3.55
C MET A 318 -41.01 -11.29 -4.98
N THR A 319 -42.05 -10.73 -5.58
CA THR A 319 -42.00 -10.13 -6.91
C THR A 319 -41.07 -8.92 -6.95
N ALA A 320 -41.13 -8.04 -5.96
CA ALA A 320 -40.29 -6.84 -5.89
C ALA A 320 -38.79 -7.18 -5.83
N PHE A 321 -38.36 -8.09 -4.95
CA PHE A 321 -36.95 -8.51 -4.85
C PHE A 321 -36.51 -9.36 -6.04
N ARG A 322 -37.38 -10.22 -6.59
CA ARG A 322 -37.11 -10.95 -7.84
C ARG A 322 -36.86 -9.99 -9.00
N ASN A 323 -37.70 -8.97 -9.15
CA ASN A 323 -37.58 -7.98 -10.21
C ASN A 323 -36.37 -7.05 -9.99
N ALA A 324 -36.01 -6.75 -8.75
CA ALA A 324 -34.78 -6.03 -8.43
C ALA A 324 -33.54 -6.80 -8.91
N VAL A 325 -33.45 -8.11 -8.61
CA VAL A 325 -32.37 -8.98 -9.10
C VAL A 325 -32.34 -9.04 -10.63
N LEU A 326 -33.48 -9.17 -11.30
CA LEU A 326 -33.53 -9.26 -12.76
C LEU A 326 -33.18 -7.96 -13.49
N VAL A 327 -33.42 -6.80 -12.87
CA VAL A 327 -33.22 -5.48 -13.51
C VAL A 327 -31.89 -4.85 -13.12
N VAL A 328 -31.47 -4.98 -11.86
CA VAL A 328 -30.25 -4.36 -11.32
C VAL A 328 -29.12 -5.37 -11.22
N GLY A 329 -29.41 -6.64 -10.97
CA GLY A 329 -28.39 -7.69 -10.85
C GLY A 329 -27.43 -7.80 -12.04
N PRO A 330 -27.85 -7.59 -13.31
CA PRO A 330 -26.90 -7.56 -14.42
C PRO A 330 -25.85 -6.45 -14.32
N ALA A 331 -26.21 -5.28 -13.80
CA ALA A 331 -25.24 -4.23 -13.54
C ALA A 331 -24.27 -4.65 -12.42
N CYS A 332 -24.77 -5.21 -11.31
CA CYS A 332 -23.94 -5.71 -10.20
C CYS A 332 -22.91 -6.77 -10.65
N VAL A 333 -23.30 -7.70 -11.53
CA VAL A 333 -22.33 -8.67 -12.09
C VAL A 333 -21.23 -7.97 -12.88
N LEU A 334 -21.57 -6.95 -13.67
CA LEU A 334 -20.59 -6.22 -14.45
C LEU A 334 -19.69 -5.32 -13.59
N THR A 335 -20.22 -4.69 -12.53
CA THR A 335 -19.42 -3.88 -11.59
C THR A 335 -18.40 -4.74 -10.85
N HIS A 336 -18.80 -5.93 -10.39
CA HIS A 336 -17.86 -6.91 -9.85
C HIS A 336 -16.90 -7.45 -10.92
N GLY A 337 -17.34 -7.57 -12.17
CA GLY A 337 -16.48 -7.93 -13.31
C GLY A 337 -15.39 -6.90 -13.59
N THR A 338 -15.71 -5.61 -13.56
CA THR A 338 -14.71 -4.54 -13.73
C THR A 338 -13.76 -4.47 -12.54
N ALA A 339 -14.26 -4.56 -11.31
CA ALA A 339 -13.41 -4.65 -10.13
C ALA A 339 -12.48 -5.87 -10.16
N ALA A 340 -12.98 -7.02 -10.60
CA ALA A 340 -12.19 -8.23 -10.79
C ALA A 340 -11.07 -8.04 -11.84
N LEU A 341 -11.35 -7.33 -12.95
CA LEU A 341 -10.34 -6.99 -13.95
C LEU A 341 -9.26 -6.07 -13.38
N SER A 342 -9.62 -5.10 -12.53
CA SER A 342 -8.64 -4.23 -11.85
C SER A 342 -7.74 -5.00 -10.90
N PHE A 343 -8.29 -5.93 -10.12
CA PHE A 343 -7.49 -6.80 -9.26
C PHE A 343 -6.62 -7.78 -10.06
N LEU A 344 -7.12 -8.28 -11.19
CA LEU A 344 -6.36 -9.14 -12.09
C LEU A 344 -5.20 -8.37 -12.76
N ALA A 345 -5.37 -7.09 -13.05
CA ALA A 345 -4.28 -6.24 -13.57
C ALA A 345 -3.11 -6.15 -12.59
N LEU A 346 -3.37 -6.11 -11.28
CA LEU A 346 -2.34 -6.07 -10.24
C LEU A 346 -1.49 -7.35 -10.15
N GLN A 347 -2.00 -8.49 -10.65
CA GLN A 347 -1.25 -9.76 -10.68
C GLN A 347 -0.09 -9.74 -11.68
N PHE A 348 -0.07 -8.79 -12.62
CA PHE A 348 1.06 -8.58 -13.53
C PHE A 348 2.17 -7.70 -12.95
N SER A 349 2.03 -7.25 -11.69
CA SER A 349 3.11 -6.58 -10.95
C SER A 349 4.32 -7.51 -10.77
N ASP A 350 5.51 -6.97 -10.53
CA ASP A 350 6.70 -7.76 -10.18
C ASP A 350 6.84 -7.99 -8.67
N SER A 351 6.07 -7.27 -7.84
CA SER A 351 6.09 -7.45 -6.38
C SER A 351 5.10 -8.50 -5.93
N ASP A 352 5.60 -9.42 -5.12
CA ASP A 352 4.81 -10.49 -4.51
C ASP A 352 3.67 -9.94 -3.64
N LEU A 353 3.89 -8.84 -2.90
CA LEU A 353 2.84 -8.22 -2.08
C LEU A 353 1.68 -7.71 -2.92
N ILE A 354 1.97 -7.06 -4.06
CA ILE A 354 0.94 -6.50 -4.93
C ILE A 354 0.22 -7.60 -5.71
N ARG A 355 0.93 -8.66 -6.13
CA ARG A 355 0.32 -9.85 -6.73
C ARG A 355 -0.66 -10.52 -5.75
N THR A 356 -0.21 -10.77 -4.52
CA THR A 356 -1.02 -11.37 -3.46
C THR A 356 -2.25 -10.51 -3.15
N PHE A 357 -2.10 -9.18 -3.16
CA PHE A 357 -3.21 -8.25 -3.02
C PHE A 357 -4.21 -8.35 -4.19
N GLY A 358 -3.73 -8.46 -5.43
CA GLY A 358 -4.56 -8.70 -6.61
C GLY A 358 -5.30 -10.05 -6.57
N GLU A 359 -4.66 -11.12 -6.13
CA GLU A 359 -5.29 -12.43 -5.96
C GLU A 359 -6.38 -12.40 -4.88
N ALA A 360 -6.05 -11.85 -3.71
CA ALA A 360 -6.98 -11.71 -2.60
C ALA A 360 -8.19 -10.83 -2.97
N GLY A 361 -7.94 -9.70 -3.65
CA GLY A 361 -8.99 -8.80 -4.11
C GLY A 361 -9.90 -9.41 -5.18
N LEU A 362 -9.34 -10.18 -6.11
CA LEU A 362 -10.11 -10.92 -7.11
C LEU A 362 -11.06 -11.92 -6.43
N MET A 363 -10.53 -12.76 -5.54
CA MET A 363 -11.34 -13.71 -4.79
C MET A 363 -12.43 -13.03 -3.96
N ALA A 364 -12.06 -11.98 -3.23
CA ALA A 364 -12.98 -11.28 -2.37
C ALA A 364 -14.11 -10.60 -3.16
N THR A 365 -13.80 -10.08 -4.36
CA THR A 365 -14.80 -9.50 -5.26
C THR A 365 -15.79 -10.55 -5.74
N VAL A 366 -15.34 -11.76 -6.05
CA VAL A 366 -16.22 -12.88 -6.44
C VAL A 366 -17.10 -13.33 -5.28
N ILE A 367 -16.52 -13.49 -4.09
CA ILE A 367 -17.26 -13.85 -2.86
C ILE A 367 -18.32 -12.79 -2.56
N ALA A 368 -17.94 -11.51 -2.67
CA ALA A 368 -18.84 -10.39 -2.46
C ALA A 368 -20.02 -10.37 -3.42
N LEU A 369 -19.81 -10.65 -4.71
CA LEU A 369 -20.88 -10.73 -5.71
C LEU A 369 -21.90 -11.81 -5.32
N ILE A 370 -21.41 -13.00 -5.00
CA ILE A 370 -22.25 -14.15 -4.62
C ILE A 370 -23.03 -13.82 -3.34
N ALA A 371 -22.35 -13.24 -2.35
CA ALA A 371 -22.95 -12.84 -1.09
C ALA A 371 -24.05 -11.79 -1.30
N VAL A 372 -23.78 -10.69 -2.02
CA VAL A 372 -24.76 -9.62 -2.23
C VAL A 372 -25.97 -10.11 -3.03
N LEU A 373 -25.76 -10.77 -4.18
CA LEU A 373 -26.86 -11.25 -5.02
C LEU A 373 -27.74 -12.29 -4.32
N SER A 374 -27.17 -13.10 -3.41
CA SER A 374 -27.91 -14.12 -2.68
C SER A 374 -28.59 -13.58 -1.43
N LEU A 375 -27.90 -12.73 -0.66
CA LEU A 375 -28.33 -12.34 0.69
C LEU A 375 -29.30 -11.18 0.71
N VAL A 376 -29.14 -10.19 -0.19
CA VAL A 376 -30.08 -9.07 -0.30
C VAL A 376 -31.52 -9.56 -0.47
N PRO A 377 -31.84 -10.44 -1.44
CA PRO A 377 -33.21 -10.91 -1.59
C PRO A 377 -33.66 -11.84 -0.44
N VAL A 378 -32.77 -12.63 0.16
CA VAL A 378 -33.10 -13.47 1.32
C VAL A 378 -33.48 -12.62 2.53
N PHE A 379 -32.67 -11.63 2.88
CA PHE A 379 -32.97 -10.70 3.96
C PHE A 379 -34.20 -9.87 3.64
N GLY A 380 -34.35 -9.44 2.39
CA GLY A 380 -35.53 -8.74 1.90
C GLY A 380 -36.82 -9.51 2.18
N VAL A 381 -36.86 -10.78 1.76
CA VAL A 381 -38.01 -11.66 1.96
C VAL A 381 -38.24 -12.01 3.43
N LEU A 382 -37.20 -12.19 4.25
CA LEU A 382 -37.36 -12.61 5.64
C LEU A 382 -37.68 -11.45 6.61
N LEU A 383 -37.12 -10.26 6.37
CA LEU A 383 -37.10 -9.16 7.34
C LEU A 383 -38.05 -8.01 6.98
N VAL A 384 -38.36 -7.77 5.70
CA VAL A 384 -39.31 -6.72 5.32
C VAL A 384 -40.73 -7.17 5.70
N ARG A 385 -41.40 -6.36 6.53
CA ARG A 385 -42.77 -6.59 7.02
C ARG A 385 -43.66 -5.35 6.83
N LYS A 386 -44.98 -5.58 6.74
CA LYS A 386 -46.05 -4.56 6.65
C LYS A 386 -45.93 -3.67 5.39
N GLU A 387 -46.05 -4.29 4.23
CA GLU A 387 -45.90 -3.70 2.88
C GLU A 387 -46.95 -2.59 2.60
N ASN A 388 -48.22 -2.84 2.93
CA ASN A 388 -49.34 -1.89 2.67
C ASN A 388 -49.23 -0.56 3.45
N LEU A 389 -48.57 -0.58 4.62
CA LEU A 389 -48.31 0.61 5.45
C LEU A 389 -47.12 1.42 4.93
N LEU A 390 -46.26 0.83 4.10
CA LEU A 390 -45.09 1.47 3.51
C LEU A 390 -45.50 2.38 2.36
N ALA A 391 -46.35 1.87 1.45
CA ALA A 391 -46.89 2.63 0.32
C ALA A 391 -47.73 3.86 0.74
N THR A 392 -48.35 3.83 1.93
CA THR A 392 -49.22 4.89 2.45
C THR A 392 -48.49 5.92 3.32
N LYS A 393 -47.54 5.53 4.18
CA LYS A 393 -46.79 6.48 5.05
C LYS A 393 -45.61 7.17 4.36
N VAL A 394 -45.04 6.60 3.29
CA VAL A 394 -43.77 7.11 2.70
C VAL A 394 -43.99 8.21 1.66
N LYS A 395 -45.21 8.35 1.10
CA LYS A 395 -45.53 9.43 0.14
C LYS A 395 -45.33 10.86 0.68
N GLY A 396 -45.29 11.06 1.99
CA GLY A 396 -45.02 12.37 2.61
C GLY A 396 -43.57 12.60 3.08
N ALA A 397 -42.70 11.58 2.98
CA ALA A 397 -41.42 11.54 3.69
C ALA A 397 -40.17 11.61 2.77
N ASP A 398 -40.32 11.58 1.45
CA ASP A 398 -39.23 11.41 0.48
C ASP A 398 -38.56 12.72 0.01
N ARG A 399 -38.78 13.86 0.69
CA ARG A 399 -38.26 15.20 0.29
C ARG A 399 -36.78 15.22 -0.12
N GLY A 400 -35.91 14.45 0.55
CA GLY A 400 -34.48 14.36 0.20
C GLY A 400 -34.22 13.61 -1.11
N VAL A 401 -34.94 12.50 -1.33
CA VAL A 401 -34.89 11.74 -2.60
C VAL A 401 -35.47 12.57 -3.74
N GLU A 402 -36.57 13.29 -3.49
CA GLU A 402 -37.17 14.21 -4.46
C GLU A 402 -36.23 15.37 -4.82
N ALA A 403 -35.53 15.95 -3.83
CA ALA A 403 -34.51 16.98 -4.08
C ALA A 403 -33.36 16.44 -4.94
N LEU A 404 -32.86 15.23 -4.66
CA LEU A 404 -31.86 14.55 -5.49
C LEU A 404 -32.38 14.28 -6.91
N ARG A 405 -33.65 13.84 -7.05
CA ARG A 405 -34.29 13.64 -8.37
C ARG A 405 -34.40 14.96 -9.14
N ALA A 406 -34.79 16.05 -8.48
CA ALA A 406 -34.87 17.38 -9.08
C ALA A 406 -33.49 17.90 -9.52
N PHE A 407 -32.45 17.70 -8.71
CA PHE A 407 -31.07 18.01 -9.07
C PHE A 407 -30.60 17.19 -10.27
N CYS A 408 -30.90 15.89 -10.31
CA CYS A 408 -30.58 15.03 -11.46
C CYS A 408 -31.32 15.48 -12.72
N ALA A 409 -32.60 15.86 -12.61
CA ALA A 409 -33.40 16.38 -13.73
C ALA A 409 -32.81 17.70 -14.26
N PHE A 410 -32.39 18.60 -13.37
CA PHE A 410 -31.73 19.85 -13.74
C PHE A 410 -30.46 19.60 -14.56
N ILE A 411 -29.58 18.71 -14.08
CA ILE A 411 -28.35 18.37 -14.80
C ILE A 411 -28.68 17.72 -16.15
N ALA A 412 -29.58 16.73 -16.17
CA ALA A 412 -29.98 16.02 -17.38
C ALA A 412 -30.45 16.99 -18.46
N LYS A 413 -31.42 17.85 -18.14
CA LYS A 413 -31.98 18.82 -19.09
C LYS A 413 -30.91 19.77 -19.65
N ARG A 414 -29.94 20.16 -18.83
CA ARG A 414 -28.88 21.09 -19.25
C ARG A 414 -27.83 20.42 -20.14
N MET A 415 -27.41 19.21 -19.79
CA MET A 415 -26.40 18.45 -20.55
C MET A 415 -26.94 17.95 -21.89
N VAL A 416 -28.22 17.56 -21.92
CA VAL A 416 -28.92 17.06 -23.10
C VAL A 416 -29.20 18.17 -24.13
N GLY A 417 -29.22 19.44 -23.73
CA GLY A 417 -29.49 20.55 -24.66
C GLY A 417 -28.36 20.84 -25.65
N ARG A 418 -27.09 20.55 -25.31
CA ARG A 418 -25.91 20.78 -26.18
C ARG A 418 -24.85 19.68 -25.99
N PRO A 419 -25.17 18.42 -26.31
CA PRO A 419 -24.34 17.27 -25.91
C PRO A 419 -22.95 17.28 -26.56
N GLY A 420 -22.83 17.73 -27.81
CA GLY A 420 -21.53 17.82 -28.50
C GLY A 420 -20.57 18.84 -27.88
N LEU A 421 -21.08 20.01 -27.45
CA LEU A 421 -20.25 21.04 -26.80
C LEU A 421 -19.71 20.57 -25.45
N PHE A 422 -20.57 19.99 -24.61
CA PHE A 422 -20.15 19.48 -23.31
C PHE A 422 -19.19 18.28 -23.45
N SER A 423 -19.40 17.43 -24.45
CA SER A 423 -18.46 16.33 -24.77
C SER A 423 -17.09 16.85 -25.18
N LEU A 424 -17.03 17.91 -25.99
CA LEU A 424 -15.76 18.55 -26.39
C LEU A 424 -15.06 19.20 -25.19
N ILE A 425 -15.79 19.91 -24.34
CA ILE A 425 -15.23 20.49 -23.10
C ILE A 425 -14.66 19.39 -22.21
N ALA A 426 -15.41 18.30 -22.01
CA ALA A 426 -14.95 17.17 -21.22
C ALA A 426 -13.67 16.54 -21.79
N LEU A 427 -13.60 16.35 -23.11
CA LEU A 427 -12.39 15.85 -23.78
C LEU A 427 -11.19 16.77 -23.54
N LEU A 428 -11.35 18.09 -23.73
CA LEU A 428 -10.27 19.06 -23.52
C LEU A 428 -9.81 19.10 -22.06
N VAL A 429 -10.73 19.03 -21.10
CA VAL A 429 -10.40 18.97 -19.67
C VAL A 429 -9.64 17.68 -19.34
N VAL A 430 -10.13 16.52 -19.77
CA VAL A 430 -9.46 15.23 -19.52
C VAL A 430 -8.07 15.21 -20.15
N LEU A 431 -7.91 15.72 -21.38
CA LEU A 431 -6.60 15.81 -22.03
C LEU A 431 -5.64 16.75 -21.28
N GLY A 432 -6.12 17.92 -20.84
CA GLY A 432 -5.31 18.86 -20.07
C GLY A 432 -4.82 18.26 -18.74
N LEU A 433 -5.72 17.60 -17.99
CA LEU A 433 -5.36 16.88 -16.76
C LEU A 433 -4.44 15.68 -17.05
N GLY A 434 -4.62 15.01 -18.19
CA GLY A 434 -3.76 13.91 -18.63
C GLY A 434 -2.31 14.33 -18.89
N VAL A 435 -2.09 15.55 -19.40
CA VAL A 435 -0.73 16.10 -19.57
C VAL A 435 -0.06 16.33 -18.21
N ILE A 436 -0.80 16.85 -17.22
CA ILE A 436 -0.28 17.02 -15.85
C ILE A 436 0.03 15.66 -15.23
N TYR A 437 -0.88 14.69 -15.37
CA TYR A 437 -0.68 13.32 -14.88
C TYR A 437 0.59 12.70 -15.47
N ALA A 438 0.85 12.89 -16.76
CA ALA A 438 2.04 12.36 -17.43
C ALA A 438 3.36 12.96 -16.92
N SER A 439 3.33 14.09 -16.22
CA SER A 439 4.53 14.70 -15.61
C SER A 439 4.84 14.20 -14.20
N LEU A 440 4.02 13.33 -13.62
CA LEU A 440 4.25 12.81 -12.28
C LEU A 440 5.43 11.82 -12.25
N GLU A 441 6.35 12.04 -11.32
CA GLU A 441 7.50 11.17 -11.11
C GLU A 441 7.21 10.09 -10.05
N PRO A 442 7.81 8.90 -10.16
CA PRO A 442 7.81 7.90 -9.09
C PRO A 442 8.52 8.43 -7.83
N ARG A 443 7.84 8.34 -6.68
CA ARG A 443 8.38 8.65 -5.36
C ARG A 443 8.13 7.52 -4.39
N TYR A 444 9.16 7.14 -3.65
CA TYR A 444 9.07 6.13 -2.62
C TYR A 444 10.09 6.41 -1.52
N ARG A 445 9.65 6.36 -0.26
CA ARG A 445 10.49 6.43 0.94
C ARG A 445 10.16 5.27 1.87
N LEU A 446 11.17 4.75 2.56
CA LEU A 446 10.96 3.65 3.50
C LEU A 446 10.14 4.12 4.70
N ALA A 447 10.39 5.34 5.20
CA ALA A 447 9.62 5.90 6.31
C ALA A 447 8.13 6.10 6.02
N ASP A 448 7.71 6.26 4.75
CA ASP A 448 6.30 6.43 4.40
C ASP A 448 5.46 5.15 4.64
N GLN A 449 6.12 4.01 4.84
CA GLN A 449 5.48 2.74 5.22
C GLN A 449 5.42 2.53 6.74
N VAL A 450 6.03 3.41 7.52
CA VAL A 450 6.12 3.33 8.98
C VAL A 450 5.19 4.37 9.59
N PRO A 451 4.56 4.11 10.75
CA PRO A 451 3.77 5.11 11.43
C PRO A 451 4.57 6.40 11.74
N ASP A 452 4.11 7.55 11.25
CA ASP A 452 4.85 8.83 11.32
C ASP A 452 4.80 9.53 12.69
N LYS A 453 3.89 9.10 13.57
CA LYS A 453 3.76 9.59 14.96
C LYS A 453 4.52 8.75 15.98
N GLN A 454 5.41 7.88 15.52
CA GLN A 454 6.13 6.94 16.36
C GLN A 454 7.63 7.22 16.40
N GLN A 455 8.29 6.57 17.35
CA GLN A 455 9.66 6.84 17.73
C GLN A 455 10.67 6.49 16.63
N ALA A 456 10.41 5.45 15.82
CA ALA A 456 11.37 4.96 14.84
C ALA A 456 11.74 6.00 13.77
N VAL A 457 10.74 6.73 13.26
CA VAL A 457 10.93 7.74 12.21
C VAL A 457 11.63 8.99 12.76
N GLU A 458 11.26 9.42 13.97
CA GLU A 458 11.91 10.55 14.64
C GLU A 458 13.40 10.25 14.89
N ALA A 459 13.69 9.09 15.46
CA ALA A 459 15.06 8.64 15.74
C ALA A 459 15.90 8.51 14.46
N SER A 460 15.33 7.95 13.38
CA SER A 460 16.01 7.90 12.07
C SER A 460 16.33 9.29 11.55
N SER A 461 15.41 10.25 11.71
CA SER A 461 15.62 11.64 11.29
C SER A 461 16.74 12.32 12.09
N ARG A 462 16.91 12.00 13.38
CA ARG A 462 18.05 12.47 14.19
C ARG A 462 19.37 11.88 13.69
N LEU A 463 19.40 10.59 13.35
CA LEU A 463 20.58 9.92 12.78
C LEU A 463 20.98 10.53 11.43
N ASP A 464 20.01 10.83 10.57
CA ASP A 464 20.28 11.49 9.29
C ASP A 464 20.88 12.89 9.49
N ALA A 465 20.40 13.63 10.48
CA ALA A 465 20.88 14.98 10.77
C ALA A 465 22.28 15.04 11.43
N LYS A 466 22.65 14.03 12.22
CA LYS A 466 23.86 14.06 13.08
C LYS A 466 24.95 13.07 12.69
N LEU A 467 24.60 11.98 11.99
CA LEU A 467 25.49 10.87 11.62
C LEU A 467 25.44 10.56 10.12
N THR A 468 25.08 11.51 9.26
CA THR A 468 25.15 11.39 7.78
C THR A 468 24.34 10.25 7.15
N GLY A 469 23.37 9.68 7.86
CA GLY A 469 22.42 8.69 7.31
C GLY A 469 22.18 7.46 8.18
N ALA A 470 20.94 6.99 8.22
CA ALA A 470 20.52 5.81 8.97
C ALA A 470 20.45 4.53 8.14
N ASN A 471 20.53 4.56 6.80
CA ASN A 471 20.27 3.37 5.99
C ASN A 471 21.51 2.87 5.22
N PRO A 472 21.82 1.57 5.24
CA PRO A 472 23.01 1.05 4.56
C PRO A 472 22.82 0.94 3.04
N ILE A 473 23.88 1.30 2.31
CA ILE A 473 24.11 0.94 0.91
C ILE A 473 25.38 0.10 0.85
N ASP A 474 25.25 -1.13 0.34
CA ASP A 474 26.32 -2.12 0.41
C ASP A 474 26.91 -2.36 -0.98
N VAL A 475 28.20 -2.64 -1.04
CA VAL A 475 28.86 -3.16 -2.23
C VAL A 475 29.46 -4.51 -1.90
N LEU A 476 28.88 -5.56 -2.49
CA LEU A 476 29.39 -6.92 -2.41
C LEU A 476 30.59 -7.05 -3.34
N ILE A 477 31.65 -7.67 -2.83
CA ILE A 477 32.83 -8.08 -3.60
C ILE A 477 33.02 -9.58 -3.36
N GLU A 478 32.73 -10.40 -4.38
CA GLU A 478 33.03 -11.83 -4.34
C GLU A 478 34.36 -12.13 -5.04
N PHE A 479 35.13 -13.02 -4.44
CA PHE A 479 36.46 -13.34 -4.88
C PHE A 479 36.45 -14.48 -5.92
N PRO A 480 37.39 -14.48 -6.88
CA PRO A 480 37.63 -15.64 -7.71
C PRO A 480 37.96 -16.88 -6.85
N LYS A 481 37.56 -18.07 -7.31
CA LYS A 481 37.87 -19.33 -6.61
C LYS A 481 39.37 -19.46 -6.33
N GLY A 482 39.73 -19.71 -5.08
CA GLY A 482 41.11 -19.92 -4.63
C GLY A 482 41.90 -18.65 -4.30
N LYS A 483 41.31 -17.45 -4.45
CA LYS A 483 41.89 -16.19 -3.95
C LYS A 483 41.63 -16.02 -2.46
N SER A 484 42.61 -15.44 -1.77
CA SER A 484 42.51 -15.10 -0.35
C SER A 484 42.04 -13.66 -0.17
N LEU A 485 41.31 -13.41 0.93
CA LEU A 485 41.02 -12.05 1.43
C LEU A 485 42.28 -11.18 1.57
N TYR A 486 43.40 -11.81 1.92
CA TYR A 486 44.65 -11.15 2.25
C TYR A 486 45.62 -11.03 1.07
N ASP A 487 45.21 -11.45 -0.13
CA ASP A 487 46.02 -11.25 -1.34
C ASP A 487 46.11 -9.74 -1.66
N PRO A 488 47.28 -9.25 -2.14
CA PRO A 488 47.45 -7.82 -2.47
C PRO A 488 46.40 -7.32 -3.47
N GLU A 489 46.11 -8.10 -4.50
CA GLU A 489 45.09 -7.78 -5.52
C GLU A 489 43.68 -7.65 -4.91
N THR A 490 43.32 -8.53 -3.96
CA THR A 490 42.03 -8.49 -3.27
C THR A 490 41.92 -7.22 -2.42
N LEU A 491 42.95 -6.92 -1.63
CA LEU A 491 42.98 -5.73 -0.78
C LEU A 491 42.96 -4.43 -1.61
N ASP A 492 43.67 -4.40 -2.74
CA ASP A 492 43.65 -3.26 -3.67
C ASP A 492 42.27 -3.07 -4.30
N THR A 493 41.59 -4.17 -4.67
CA THR A 493 40.22 -4.13 -5.19
C THR A 493 39.26 -3.56 -4.14
N ILE A 494 39.35 -4.02 -2.89
CA ILE A 494 38.54 -3.51 -1.78
C ILE A 494 38.84 -2.03 -1.53
N ALA A 495 40.10 -1.62 -1.55
CA ALA A 495 40.52 -0.24 -1.36
C ALA A 495 39.99 0.69 -2.47
N ALA A 496 39.97 0.21 -3.72
CA ALA A 496 39.41 0.94 -4.85
C ALA A 496 37.90 1.15 -4.68
N VAL A 497 37.14 0.08 -4.35
CA VAL A 497 35.70 0.15 -4.07
C VAL A 497 35.42 1.09 -2.90
N HIS A 498 36.15 0.96 -1.80
CA HIS A 498 36.02 1.83 -0.62
C HIS A 498 36.18 3.31 -0.97
N THR A 499 37.22 3.64 -1.75
CA THR A 499 37.50 5.02 -2.16
C THR A 499 36.41 5.59 -3.06
N ILE A 500 35.81 4.76 -3.91
CA ILE A 500 34.69 5.20 -4.77
C ILE A 500 33.47 5.53 -3.92
N ILE A 501 33.11 4.67 -2.97
CA ILE A 501 31.95 4.91 -2.09
C ILE A 501 32.19 6.15 -1.21
N GLU A 502 33.40 6.31 -0.66
CA GLU A 502 33.78 7.45 0.19
C GLU A 502 33.70 8.80 -0.54
N LYS A 503 33.98 8.81 -1.85
CA LYS A 503 33.89 10.03 -2.69
C LYS A 503 32.51 10.26 -3.28
N GLN A 504 31.59 9.30 -3.17
CA GLN A 504 30.26 9.41 -3.75
C GLN A 504 29.42 10.40 -2.94
N ALA A 505 29.08 11.54 -3.55
CA ALA A 505 28.17 12.51 -2.94
C ALA A 505 26.83 11.85 -2.56
N GLY A 506 26.37 12.11 -1.35
CA GLY A 506 25.14 11.53 -0.79
C GLY A 506 25.36 10.24 0.02
N VAL A 507 26.56 9.67 0.01
CA VAL A 507 26.94 8.51 0.84
C VAL A 507 27.92 8.96 1.93
N GLY A 508 27.57 8.70 3.19
CA GLY A 508 28.42 8.94 4.35
C GLY A 508 28.90 7.64 5.01
N ASN A 509 29.73 7.76 6.04
CA ASN A 509 30.05 6.68 6.98
C ASN A 509 30.42 5.32 6.35
N VAL A 510 31.44 5.33 5.47
CA VAL A 510 31.88 4.11 4.79
C VAL A 510 32.72 3.23 5.72
N TRP A 511 32.27 1.99 5.94
CA TRP A 511 32.92 0.96 6.75
C TRP A 511 33.28 -0.26 5.91
N SER A 512 34.49 -0.76 6.11
CA SER A 512 34.94 -2.05 5.59
C SER A 512 36.26 -2.45 6.25
N ILE A 513 36.82 -3.59 5.83
CA ILE A 513 38.18 -3.98 6.18
C ILE A 513 39.23 -2.93 5.76
N GLU A 514 38.98 -2.14 4.71
CA GLU A 514 39.88 -1.06 4.30
C GLU A 514 39.96 0.07 5.33
N THR A 515 38.85 0.36 6.03
CA THR A 515 38.83 1.35 7.11
C THR A 515 39.80 0.94 8.22
N LEU A 516 39.78 -0.35 8.59
CA LEU A 516 40.71 -0.91 9.57
C LEU A 516 42.15 -0.85 9.06
N ARG A 517 42.39 -1.23 7.79
CA ARG A 517 43.73 -1.22 7.20
C ARG A 517 44.34 0.19 7.15
N ARG A 518 43.57 1.22 6.77
CA ARG A 518 44.02 2.62 6.77
C ARG A 518 44.33 3.12 8.17
N TRP A 519 43.46 2.85 9.13
CA TRP A 519 43.66 3.24 10.53
C TRP A 519 44.92 2.60 11.13
N LEU A 520 45.18 1.32 10.83
CA LEU A 520 46.43 0.65 11.19
C LEU A 520 47.65 1.30 10.52
N ALA A 521 47.57 1.56 9.22
CA ALA A 521 48.67 2.18 8.48
C ALA A 521 49.04 3.56 9.05
N GLU A 522 48.03 4.40 9.34
CA GLU A 522 48.23 5.75 9.84
C GLU A 522 48.70 5.79 11.30
N LYS A 523 48.07 5.03 12.19
CA LYS A 523 48.33 5.15 13.64
C LYS A 523 49.38 4.18 14.15
N ALA A 524 49.53 3.01 13.53
CA ALA A 524 50.58 2.04 13.88
C ALA A 524 51.87 2.26 13.08
N GLY A 525 51.84 3.10 12.03
CA GLY A 525 52.95 3.28 11.09
C GLY A 525 53.32 2.00 10.33
N ARG A 526 52.40 1.02 10.26
CA ARG A 526 52.61 -0.29 9.63
C ARG A 526 51.36 -0.70 8.84
N SER A 527 51.56 -1.09 7.59
CA SER A 527 50.51 -1.58 6.68
C SER A 527 50.61 -3.09 6.39
N ASP A 528 51.24 -3.85 7.31
CA ASP A 528 51.48 -5.28 7.11
C ASP A 528 50.17 -6.08 7.15
N VAL A 529 50.00 -6.95 6.15
CA VAL A 529 48.87 -7.88 6.00
C VAL A 529 48.78 -8.83 7.20
N ALA A 530 49.93 -9.23 7.77
CA ALA A 530 49.96 -10.09 8.95
C ALA A 530 49.27 -9.44 10.16
N ILE A 531 49.47 -8.14 10.35
CA ILE A 531 48.84 -7.37 11.42
C ILE A 531 47.34 -7.22 11.15
N LEU A 532 46.95 -6.90 9.92
CA LEU A 532 45.53 -6.84 9.55
C LEU A 532 44.80 -8.15 9.87
N LYS A 533 45.44 -9.29 9.56
CA LYS A 533 44.92 -10.62 9.87
C LYS A 533 44.77 -10.86 11.37
N GLU A 534 45.82 -10.60 12.15
CA GLU A 534 45.79 -10.74 13.62
C GLU A 534 44.64 -9.93 14.23
N TYR A 535 44.40 -8.73 13.71
CA TYR A 535 43.31 -7.87 14.18
C TYR A 535 41.94 -8.44 13.86
N VAL A 536 41.73 -8.85 12.62
CA VAL A 536 40.47 -9.47 12.19
C VAL A 536 40.17 -10.71 13.03
N ASP A 537 41.20 -11.50 13.37
CA ASP A 537 41.08 -12.71 14.19
C ASP A 537 40.71 -12.42 15.66
N VAL A 538 41.08 -11.25 16.20
CA VAL A 538 40.75 -10.83 17.58
C VAL A 538 39.40 -10.10 17.67
N LEU A 539 38.89 -9.57 16.55
CA LEU A 539 37.57 -8.94 16.55
C LEU A 539 36.48 -9.96 16.91
N PRO A 540 35.45 -9.55 17.69
CA PRO A 540 34.30 -10.41 17.93
C PRO A 540 33.69 -10.90 16.62
N LYS A 541 33.39 -12.20 16.54
CA LYS A 541 32.88 -12.82 15.31
C LYS A 541 31.65 -12.12 14.74
N TYR A 542 30.74 -11.62 15.57
CA TYR A 542 29.56 -10.91 15.11
C TYR A 542 29.90 -9.59 14.37
N LEU A 543 31.02 -8.95 14.70
CA LEU A 543 31.49 -7.72 14.07
C LEU A 543 32.26 -8.02 12.78
N SER A 544 33.18 -9.00 12.80
CA SER A 544 33.92 -9.38 11.60
C SER A 544 33.01 -9.97 10.52
N ARG A 545 32.00 -10.77 10.90
CA ARG A 545 31.03 -11.37 9.98
C ARG A 545 30.16 -10.35 9.25
N ARG A 546 30.04 -9.10 9.73
CA ARG A 546 29.32 -8.02 9.01
C ARG A 546 30.01 -7.57 7.73
N PHE A 547 31.33 -7.72 7.65
CA PHE A 547 32.13 -7.27 6.51
C PHE A 547 32.81 -8.43 5.78
N ILE A 548 32.98 -9.58 6.42
CA ILE A 548 33.68 -10.75 5.90
C ILE A 548 32.76 -11.97 5.97
N SER A 549 32.58 -12.64 4.83
CA SER A 549 31.85 -13.89 4.72
C SER A 549 32.50 -15.02 5.54
N GLU A 550 31.75 -16.07 5.85
CA GLU A 550 32.23 -17.17 6.71
C GLU A 550 33.43 -17.89 6.11
N ASN A 551 33.34 -18.12 4.80
CA ASN A 551 34.38 -18.78 4.02
C ASN A 551 35.50 -17.82 3.61
N GLN A 552 35.40 -16.54 3.96
CA GLN A 552 36.32 -15.47 3.54
C GLN A 552 36.48 -15.37 2.01
N ASP A 553 35.44 -15.76 1.26
CA ASP A 553 35.38 -15.73 -0.22
C ASP A 553 34.63 -14.51 -0.77
N ALA A 554 34.08 -13.68 0.12
CA ALA A 554 33.44 -12.42 -0.20
C ALA A 554 33.53 -11.42 0.96
N VAL A 555 33.47 -10.13 0.62
CA VAL A 555 33.39 -9.02 1.58
C VAL A 555 32.32 -8.00 1.19
N VAL A 556 31.89 -7.20 2.16
CA VAL A 556 30.99 -6.07 1.96
C VAL A 556 31.69 -4.77 2.34
N VAL A 557 31.57 -3.77 1.48
CA VAL A 557 31.88 -2.37 1.81
C VAL A 557 30.56 -1.64 1.98
N SER A 558 30.29 -1.13 3.19
CA SER A 558 29.01 -0.54 3.55
C SER A 558 29.15 0.97 3.72
N GLY A 559 28.34 1.75 3.01
CA GLY A 559 28.14 3.18 3.26
C GLY A 559 26.75 3.42 3.85
N ARG A 560 26.47 4.64 4.29
CA ARG A 560 25.12 5.04 4.75
C ARG A 560 24.56 6.16 3.89
N VAL A 561 23.26 6.11 3.67
CA VAL A 561 22.47 7.15 3.01
C VAL A 561 21.33 7.58 3.94
N PRO A 562 20.92 8.86 3.89
CA PRO A 562 19.73 9.33 4.57
C PRO A 562 18.44 8.72 4.00
N ASP A 563 17.34 8.75 4.75
CA ASP A 563 16.02 8.33 4.27
C ASP A 563 15.38 9.38 3.35
N LEU A 564 15.82 9.38 2.09
CA LEU A 564 15.33 10.26 1.02
C LEU A 564 14.42 9.51 0.04
N ASP A 565 13.70 10.26 -0.78
CA ASP A 565 12.93 9.71 -1.90
C ASP A 565 13.79 8.87 -2.84
N SER A 566 13.20 7.82 -3.40
CA SER A 566 13.81 7.00 -4.46
C SER A 566 14.31 7.84 -5.62
N SER A 567 13.64 8.96 -5.96
CA SER A 567 14.10 9.89 -7.02
C SER A 567 15.43 10.58 -6.70
N GLN A 568 15.81 10.66 -5.42
CA GLN A 568 17.09 11.24 -4.95
C GLN A 568 18.15 10.17 -4.69
N ILE A 569 17.73 8.99 -4.18
CA ILE A 569 18.64 7.87 -3.91
C ILE A 569 19.04 7.16 -5.21
N LEU A 570 18.11 6.95 -6.15
CA LEU A 570 18.37 6.19 -7.38
C LEU A 570 19.53 6.78 -8.21
N PRO A 571 19.61 8.10 -8.47
CA PRO A 571 20.76 8.68 -9.17
C PRO A 571 22.09 8.45 -8.44
N THR A 572 22.06 8.41 -7.09
CA THR A 572 23.25 8.13 -6.27
C THR A 572 23.68 6.68 -6.45
N VAL A 573 22.73 5.74 -6.42
CA VAL A 573 22.96 4.30 -6.64
C VAL A 573 23.46 4.03 -8.06
N GLU A 574 22.88 4.67 -9.08
CA GLU A 574 23.28 4.50 -10.48
C GLU A 574 24.67 5.07 -10.75
N LYS A 575 25.00 6.26 -10.23
CA LYS A 575 26.35 6.82 -10.32
C LYS A 575 27.37 5.94 -9.62
N LEU A 576 27.03 5.42 -8.45
CA LEU A 576 27.90 4.51 -7.70
C LEU A 576 28.15 3.23 -8.50
N ASP A 577 27.11 2.61 -9.05
CA ASP A 577 27.24 1.39 -9.85
C ASP A 577 28.03 1.62 -11.15
N ALA A 578 27.80 2.75 -11.83
CA ALA A 578 28.56 3.13 -13.00
C ALA A 578 30.06 3.33 -12.66
N ALA A 579 30.38 3.95 -11.53
CA ALA A 579 31.75 4.12 -11.06
C ALA A 579 32.43 2.76 -10.75
N MET A 580 31.67 1.76 -10.27
CA MET A 580 32.19 0.40 -10.10
C MET A 580 32.58 -0.27 -11.42
N GLY A 581 32.09 0.21 -12.57
CA GLY A 581 32.46 -0.28 -13.90
C GLY A 581 33.97 -0.25 -14.17
N ALA A 582 34.69 0.75 -13.65
CA ALA A 582 36.14 0.84 -13.77
C ALA A 582 36.85 -0.29 -13.00
N VAL A 583 36.39 -0.60 -11.78
CA VAL A 583 36.96 -1.68 -10.96
C VAL A 583 36.61 -3.05 -11.55
N ARG A 584 35.37 -3.24 -12.00
CA ARG A 584 34.92 -4.47 -12.70
C ARG A 584 35.78 -4.76 -13.94
N SER A 585 36.16 -3.73 -14.68
CA SER A 585 36.99 -3.87 -15.88
C SER A 585 38.46 -4.16 -15.54
N ALA A 586 38.99 -3.57 -14.47
CA ALA A 586 40.36 -3.81 -14.01
C ALA A 586 40.53 -5.20 -13.36
N HIS A 587 39.47 -5.72 -12.73
CA HIS A 587 39.49 -6.97 -11.97
C HIS A 587 38.35 -7.92 -12.41
N PRO A 588 38.37 -8.45 -13.64
CA PRO A 588 37.24 -9.20 -14.23
C PRO A 588 36.91 -10.53 -13.52
N GLY A 589 37.82 -11.04 -12.67
CA GLY A 589 37.57 -12.23 -11.86
C GLY A 589 36.72 -11.97 -10.61
N TYR A 590 36.58 -10.72 -10.18
CA TYR A 590 35.83 -10.33 -8.98
C TYR A 590 34.42 -9.93 -9.37
N GLN A 591 33.42 -10.46 -8.66
CA GLN A 591 32.03 -10.02 -8.85
C GLN A 591 31.74 -8.86 -7.92
N ILE A 592 31.46 -7.68 -8.49
CA ILE A 592 31.25 -6.44 -7.73
C ILE A 592 29.85 -5.91 -8.01
N ALA A 593 29.04 -5.73 -6.97
CA ALA A 593 27.69 -5.22 -7.13
C ALA A 593 27.21 -4.33 -6.00
N VAL A 594 26.51 -3.26 -6.40
CA VAL A 594 25.82 -2.36 -5.48
C VAL A 594 24.49 -2.98 -5.09
N THR A 595 24.28 -3.12 -3.78
CA THR A 595 23.16 -3.81 -3.13
C THR A 595 22.81 -3.12 -1.80
N GLY A 596 22.09 -3.81 -0.92
CA GLY A 596 21.54 -3.27 0.32
C GLY A 596 20.11 -2.75 0.14
N LEU A 597 19.34 -2.76 1.23
CA LEU A 597 17.89 -2.51 1.20
C LEU A 597 17.55 -1.16 0.54
N SER A 598 18.31 -0.09 0.81
CA SER A 598 18.07 1.23 0.21
C SER A 598 18.31 1.27 -1.30
N ALA A 599 19.35 0.59 -1.80
CA ALA A 599 19.64 0.55 -3.23
C ALA A 599 18.55 -0.20 -4.01
N ILE A 600 18.10 -1.33 -3.46
CA ILE A 600 17.06 -2.16 -4.06
C ILE A 600 15.71 -1.47 -3.96
N ALA A 601 15.40 -0.89 -2.80
CA ALA A 601 14.18 -0.11 -2.63
C ALA A 601 14.10 1.02 -3.67
N ALA A 602 15.19 1.76 -3.90
CA ALA A 602 15.22 2.81 -4.90
C ALA A 602 15.01 2.29 -6.33
N ARG A 603 15.77 1.26 -6.76
CA ARG A 603 15.69 0.68 -8.11
C ARG A 603 14.34 0.01 -8.37
N ASN A 604 13.92 -0.89 -7.48
CA ASN A 604 12.69 -1.67 -7.66
C ASN A 604 11.45 -0.78 -7.55
N SER A 605 11.47 0.25 -6.70
CA SER A 605 10.30 1.13 -6.56
C SER A 605 10.03 1.98 -7.77
N ALA A 606 11.05 2.63 -8.32
CA ALA A 606 10.87 3.45 -9.52
C ALA A 606 10.37 2.60 -10.70
N ALA A 607 11.00 1.44 -10.93
CA ALA A 607 10.61 0.53 -12.00
C ALA A 607 9.19 -0.01 -11.82
N MET A 608 8.83 -0.44 -10.60
CA MET A 608 7.52 -1.03 -10.33
C MET A 608 6.39 0.00 -10.37
N ILE A 609 6.58 1.20 -9.83
CA ILE A 609 5.60 2.30 -9.94
C ILE A 609 5.33 2.61 -11.42
N GLY A 610 6.39 2.68 -12.23
CA GLY A 610 6.26 2.87 -13.67
C GLY A 610 5.47 1.76 -14.35
N LYS A 611 5.77 0.49 -14.05
CA LYS A 611 5.04 -0.67 -14.60
C LYS A 611 3.56 -0.70 -14.18
N LEU A 612 3.26 -0.42 -12.91
CA LEU A 612 1.87 -0.34 -12.42
C LEU A 612 1.10 0.78 -13.11
N ASN A 613 1.71 1.96 -13.28
CA ASN A 613 1.09 3.07 -13.97
C ASN A 613 0.84 2.79 -15.46
N HIS A 614 1.77 2.09 -16.12
CA HIS A 614 1.55 1.60 -17.48
C HIS A 614 0.43 0.55 -17.52
N GLY A 615 0.39 -0.36 -16.55
CA GLY A 615 -0.69 -1.34 -16.37
C GLY A 615 -2.07 -0.69 -16.26
N LEU A 616 -2.19 0.38 -15.47
CA LEU A 616 -3.40 1.19 -15.35
C LEU A 616 -3.86 1.78 -16.70
N THR A 617 -2.92 2.22 -17.54
CA THR A 617 -3.24 2.75 -18.87
C THR A 617 -3.80 1.66 -19.80
N ILE A 618 -3.23 0.46 -19.76
CA ILE A 618 -3.74 -0.70 -20.49
C ILE A 618 -5.12 -1.11 -19.96
N GLU A 619 -5.30 -1.07 -18.65
CA GLU A 619 -6.55 -1.41 -17.98
C GLU A 619 -7.72 -0.55 -18.45
N PHE A 620 -7.52 0.75 -18.70
CA PHE A 620 -8.55 1.63 -19.26
C PHE A 620 -9.16 1.07 -20.56
N LEU A 621 -8.29 0.59 -21.46
CA LEU A 621 -8.73 0.02 -22.74
C LEU A 621 -9.42 -1.34 -22.53
N LEU A 622 -8.88 -2.19 -21.65
CA LEU A 622 -9.45 -3.50 -21.36
C LEU A 622 -10.84 -3.40 -20.71
N VAL A 623 -11.00 -2.51 -19.73
CA VAL A 623 -12.27 -2.30 -19.05
C VAL A 623 -13.29 -1.63 -19.98
N ALA A 624 -12.89 -0.64 -20.78
CA ALA A 624 -13.78 -0.07 -21.79
C ALA A 624 -14.24 -1.13 -22.79
N ALA A 625 -13.31 -1.97 -23.29
CA ALA A 625 -13.63 -3.08 -24.19
C ALA A 625 -14.55 -4.11 -23.52
N PHE A 626 -14.34 -4.42 -22.24
CA PHE A 626 -15.19 -5.31 -21.45
C PHE A 626 -16.62 -4.77 -21.34
N ILE A 627 -16.79 -3.49 -20.98
CA ILE A 627 -18.11 -2.83 -20.93
C ILE A 627 -18.74 -2.82 -22.33
N GLY A 628 -17.98 -2.47 -23.36
CA GLY A 628 -18.42 -2.48 -24.76
C GLY A 628 -18.93 -3.85 -25.21
N LEU A 629 -18.20 -4.92 -24.87
CA LEU A 629 -18.57 -6.31 -25.18
C LEU A 629 -19.83 -6.74 -24.43
N ALA A 630 -19.91 -6.43 -23.13
CA ALA A 630 -21.06 -6.76 -22.29
C ALA A 630 -22.36 -6.10 -22.81
N PHE A 631 -22.28 -4.82 -23.19
CA PHE A 631 -23.39 -4.09 -23.79
C PHE A 631 -23.58 -4.36 -25.30
N ARG A 632 -22.65 -5.10 -25.94
CA ARG A 632 -22.59 -5.32 -27.39
C ARG A 632 -22.65 -4.03 -28.20
N SER A 633 -21.95 -3.01 -27.73
CA SER A 633 -22.00 -1.67 -28.31
C SER A 633 -20.65 -0.96 -28.23
N VAL A 634 -20.08 -0.70 -29.41
CA VAL A 634 -18.86 0.13 -29.57
C VAL A 634 -19.12 1.58 -29.13
N VAL A 635 -20.36 2.06 -29.26
CA VAL A 635 -20.77 3.39 -28.79
C VAL A 635 -20.64 3.46 -27.27
N VAL A 636 -21.11 2.43 -26.56
CA VAL A 636 -21.01 2.36 -25.09
C VAL A 636 -19.55 2.25 -24.65
N MET A 637 -18.73 1.46 -25.36
CA MET A 637 -17.28 1.36 -25.14
C MET A 637 -16.63 2.74 -25.10
N PHE A 638 -16.81 3.56 -26.15
CA PHE A 638 -16.22 4.89 -26.21
C PHE A 638 -16.84 5.87 -25.20
N ALA A 639 -18.15 5.75 -24.92
CA ALA A 639 -18.82 6.60 -23.94
C ALA A 639 -18.30 6.40 -22.51
N SER A 640 -17.79 5.20 -22.16
CA SER A 640 -17.23 4.92 -20.84
C SER A 640 -15.78 5.40 -20.63
N ILE A 641 -15.03 5.70 -21.69
CA ILE A 641 -13.59 6.01 -21.58
C ILE A 641 -13.35 7.33 -20.84
N LEU A 642 -13.94 8.43 -21.30
CA LEU A 642 -13.73 9.76 -20.70
C LEU A 642 -14.13 9.82 -19.23
N PRO A 643 -15.34 9.37 -18.82
CA PRO A 643 -15.70 9.40 -17.40
C PRO A 643 -14.85 8.46 -16.55
N GLY A 644 -14.31 7.37 -17.12
CA GLY A 644 -13.40 6.46 -16.43
C GLY A 644 -12.01 7.03 -16.19
N ILE A 645 -11.42 7.73 -17.19
CA ILE A 645 -10.08 8.32 -17.07
C ILE A 645 -10.08 9.55 -16.17
N PHE A 646 -11.15 10.35 -16.21
CA PHE A 646 -11.28 11.62 -15.47
C PHE A 646 -10.90 11.53 -13.98
N PRO A 647 -11.45 10.61 -13.15
CA PRO A 647 -11.08 10.52 -11.75
C PRO A 647 -9.59 10.23 -11.54
N VAL A 648 -8.95 9.44 -12.41
CA VAL A 648 -7.53 9.11 -12.30
C VAL A 648 -6.65 10.33 -12.58
N VAL A 649 -6.86 10.99 -13.72
CA VAL A 649 -6.04 12.16 -14.10
C VAL A 649 -6.28 13.35 -13.16
N LEU A 650 -7.51 13.51 -12.65
CA LEU A 650 -7.80 14.54 -11.66
C LEU A 650 -7.11 14.24 -10.32
N SER A 651 -7.13 12.97 -9.88
CA SER A 651 -6.44 12.56 -8.66
C SER A 651 -4.93 12.75 -8.77
N GLY A 652 -4.31 12.40 -9.90
CA GLY A 652 -2.90 12.71 -10.12
C GLY A 652 -2.61 14.21 -10.22
N THR A 653 -3.53 15.01 -10.74
CA THR A 653 -3.39 16.48 -10.68
C THR A 653 -3.38 16.98 -9.24
N VAL A 654 -4.18 16.40 -8.34
CA VAL A 654 -4.12 16.72 -6.91
C VAL A 654 -2.76 16.35 -6.31
N LEU A 655 -2.22 15.17 -6.62
CA LEU A 655 -0.87 14.78 -6.17
C LEU A 655 0.18 15.79 -6.65
N TRP A 656 0.12 16.18 -7.93
CA TRP A 656 1.02 17.17 -8.51
C TRP A 656 0.92 18.53 -7.79
N LEU A 657 -0.30 19.00 -7.49
CA LEU A 657 -0.52 20.25 -6.74
C LEU A 657 0.02 20.21 -5.31
N LEU A 658 0.05 19.02 -4.69
CA LEU A 658 0.62 18.82 -3.35
C LEU A 658 2.15 18.69 -3.38
N GLY A 659 2.78 18.67 -4.55
CA GLY A 659 4.22 18.41 -4.70
C GLY A 659 4.59 16.94 -4.52
N GLU A 660 3.60 16.06 -4.52
CA GLU A 660 3.74 14.62 -4.37
C GLU A 660 3.94 13.94 -5.74
N GLY A 661 4.51 12.72 -5.69
CA GLY A 661 4.70 11.87 -6.86
C GLY A 661 3.73 10.68 -6.90
N LEU A 662 3.94 9.79 -7.87
CA LEU A 662 3.30 8.47 -7.86
C LEU A 662 4.03 7.57 -6.87
N GLN A 663 3.28 6.98 -5.93
CA GLN A 663 3.73 6.00 -4.96
C GLN A 663 3.00 4.67 -5.20
N PHE A 664 3.44 3.56 -4.61
CA PHE A 664 2.68 2.30 -4.71
C PHE A 664 1.25 2.45 -4.23
N ALA A 665 1.07 3.06 -3.05
CA ALA A 665 -0.24 3.25 -2.46
C ALA A 665 -1.14 4.09 -3.38
N SER A 666 -0.63 5.16 -4.00
CA SER A 666 -1.44 5.97 -4.91
C SER A 666 -1.75 5.25 -6.22
N VAL A 667 -0.79 4.58 -6.87
CA VAL A 667 -1.08 3.85 -8.12
C VAL A 667 -2.06 2.71 -7.87
N VAL A 668 -1.90 1.93 -6.79
CA VAL A 668 -2.84 0.87 -6.42
C VAL A 668 -4.22 1.46 -6.07
N ALA A 669 -4.27 2.59 -5.34
CA ALA A 669 -5.52 3.30 -5.07
C ALA A 669 -6.24 3.75 -6.34
N LEU A 670 -5.51 4.32 -7.31
CA LEU A 670 -6.06 4.77 -8.59
C LEU A 670 -6.53 3.60 -9.45
N THR A 671 -5.79 2.49 -9.46
CA THR A 671 -6.13 1.26 -10.18
C THR A 671 -7.43 0.66 -9.65
N VAL A 672 -7.50 0.44 -8.33
CA VAL A 672 -8.71 -0.10 -7.70
C VAL A 672 -9.87 0.88 -7.84
N SER A 673 -9.65 2.16 -7.55
CA SER A 673 -10.69 3.19 -7.65
C SER A 673 -11.21 3.39 -9.07
N PHE A 674 -10.39 3.17 -10.10
CA PHE A 674 -10.87 3.15 -11.47
C PHE A 674 -11.91 2.04 -11.68
N GLY A 675 -11.58 0.80 -11.29
CA GLY A 675 -12.50 -0.34 -11.37
C GLY A 675 -13.80 -0.14 -10.59
N LEU A 676 -13.71 0.44 -9.39
CA LEU A 676 -14.85 0.68 -8.51
C LEU A 676 -15.69 1.89 -8.95
N GLY A 677 -15.03 2.94 -9.43
CA GLY A 677 -15.64 4.20 -9.85
C GLY A 677 -16.57 4.03 -11.04
N LEU A 678 -16.33 3.03 -11.88
CA LEU A 678 -17.19 2.69 -13.02
C LEU A 678 -18.52 2.04 -12.62
N SER A 679 -18.75 1.76 -11.34
CA SER A 679 -20.03 1.22 -10.87
C SER A 679 -21.21 2.11 -11.27
N ALA A 680 -21.12 3.41 -10.98
CA ALA A 680 -22.19 4.34 -11.29
C ALA A 680 -22.38 4.53 -12.80
N THR A 681 -21.29 4.51 -13.58
CA THR A 681 -21.32 4.43 -15.05
C THR A 681 -22.13 3.22 -15.54
N ILE A 682 -21.83 2.01 -15.05
CA ILE A 682 -22.48 0.76 -15.48
C ILE A 682 -23.96 0.73 -15.09
N HIS A 683 -24.30 1.15 -13.87
CA HIS A 683 -25.69 1.22 -13.42
C HIS A 683 -26.51 2.23 -14.25
N PHE A 684 -25.92 3.38 -14.59
CA PHE A 684 -26.54 4.36 -15.48
C PHE A 684 -26.76 3.78 -16.89
N LEU A 685 -25.72 3.19 -17.50
CA LEU A 685 -25.79 2.62 -18.84
C LEU A 685 -26.80 1.46 -18.92
N ASN A 686 -26.84 0.60 -17.90
CA ASN A 686 -27.84 -0.46 -17.81
C ASN A 686 -29.26 0.12 -17.75
N ARG A 687 -29.47 1.23 -17.02
CA ARG A 687 -30.77 1.89 -17.00
C ARG A 687 -31.11 2.55 -18.33
N LEU A 688 -30.15 3.24 -18.94
CA LEU A 688 -30.32 3.89 -20.24
C LEU A 688 -30.79 2.88 -21.29
N ARG A 689 -30.13 1.71 -21.36
CA ARG A 689 -30.52 0.59 -22.23
C ARG A 689 -31.98 0.15 -22.03
N LEU A 690 -32.50 0.20 -20.80
CA LEU A 690 -33.90 -0.18 -20.51
C LEU A 690 -34.91 0.91 -20.86
N GLU A 691 -34.47 2.17 -20.91
CA GLU A 691 -35.28 3.33 -21.32
C GLU A 691 -35.26 3.57 -22.83
N GLU A 692 -34.21 3.10 -23.53
CA GLU A 692 -34.11 3.07 -24.99
C GLU A 692 -35.09 2.05 -25.59
N LYS A 693 -36.35 2.48 -25.74
CA LYS A 693 -37.42 1.71 -26.38
C LYS A 693 -37.74 2.28 -27.76
N PRO A 694 -38.25 1.46 -28.70
CA PRO A 694 -38.72 1.95 -29.98
C PRO A 694 -39.71 3.13 -29.81
N GLY A 695 -39.46 4.23 -30.49
CA GLY A 695 -40.29 5.44 -30.44
C GLY A 695 -40.03 6.39 -29.26
N VAL A 696 -39.06 6.09 -28.39
CA VAL A 696 -38.60 7.03 -27.35
C VAL A 696 -37.41 7.83 -27.89
N ASP A 697 -37.47 9.15 -27.77
CA ASP A 697 -36.37 10.04 -28.15
C ASP A 697 -35.15 9.83 -27.24
N GLU A 698 -33.95 9.88 -27.82
CA GLU A 698 -32.69 9.62 -27.12
C GLU A 698 -32.47 10.58 -25.93
N ALA A 699 -32.85 11.86 -26.10
CA ALA A 699 -32.77 12.86 -25.04
C ALA A 699 -33.65 12.46 -23.86
N GLN A 700 -34.86 11.98 -24.15
CA GLN A 700 -35.82 11.54 -23.15
C GLN A 700 -35.35 10.27 -22.44
N ALA A 701 -34.73 9.33 -23.14
CA ALA A 701 -34.16 8.12 -22.54
C ALA A 701 -33.04 8.46 -21.54
N VAL A 702 -32.11 9.34 -21.92
CA VAL A 702 -31.02 9.83 -21.05
C VAL A 702 -31.55 10.58 -19.84
N GLU A 703 -32.56 11.44 -20.02
CA GLU A 703 -33.20 12.18 -18.93
C GLU A 703 -33.88 11.24 -17.94
N ARG A 704 -34.69 10.29 -18.43
CA ARG A 704 -35.37 9.31 -17.58
C ARG A 704 -34.39 8.43 -16.81
N ALA A 705 -33.35 7.92 -17.48
CA ALA A 705 -32.33 7.12 -16.83
C ALA A 705 -31.62 7.89 -15.72
N THR A 706 -31.31 9.16 -15.98
CA THR A 706 -30.66 10.07 -15.01
C THR A 706 -31.53 10.28 -13.77
N VAL A 707 -32.81 10.59 -13.94
CA VAL A 707 -33.71 10.90 -12.82
C VAL A 707 -34.04 9.66 -11.98
N LEU A 708 -34.16 8.50 -12.63
CA LEU A 708 -34.57 7.26 -11.95
C LEU A 708 -33.44 6.63 -11.12
N VAL A 709 -32.20 6.69 -11.60
CA VAL A 709 -31.06 6.02 -10.95
C VAL A 709 -30.12 7.00 -10.24
N GLY A 710 -30.11 8.29 -10.62
CA GLY A 710 -29.24 9.32 -10.06
C GLY A 710 -29.21 9.43 -8.53
N PRO A 711 -30.35 9.46 -7.81
CA PRO A 711 -30.35 9.54 -6.35
C PRO A 711 -29.62 8.36 -5.69
N ALA A 712 -29.80 7.14 -6.23
CA ALA A 712 -29.13 5.96 -5.73
C ALA A 712 -27.62 6.04 -6.00
N LEU A 713 -27.21 6.45 -7.21
CA LEU A 713 -25.79 6.62 -7.56
C LEU A 713 -25.07 7.61 -6.63
N ILE A 714 -25.64 8.81 -6.46
CA ILE A 714 -25.05 9.85 -5.60
C ILE A 714 -24.87 9.33 -4.17
N LEU A 715 -25.91 8.70 -3.62
CA LEU A 715 -25.86 8.17 -2.28
C LEU A 715 -24.83 7.05 -2.14
N THR A 716 -24.80 6.11 -3.07
CA THR A 716 -23.82 5.02 -3.03
C THR A 716 -22.41 5.59 -3.06
N THR A 717 -22.10 6.52 -3.98
CA THR A 717 -20.77 7.14 -4.05
C THR A 717 -20.39 7.89 -2.78
N VAL A 718 -21.32 8.62 -2.15
CA VAL A 718 -21.06 9.26 -0.85
C VAL A 718 -20.69 8.23 0.21
N VAL A 719 -21.39 7.09 0.26
CA VAL A 719 -21.04 6.01 1.19
C VAL A 719 -19.67 5.43 0.85
N LEU A 720 -19.37 5.21 -0.44
CA LEU A 720 -18.06 4.70 -0.87
C LEU A 720 -16.94 5.63 -0.41
N ALA A 721 -17.11 6.94 -0.64
CA ALA A 721 -16.17 7.95 -0.20
C ALA A 721 -16.02 7.95 1.32
N CYS A 722 -17.12 7.94 2.08
CA CYS A 722 -17.05 7.88 3.55
C CYS A 722 -16.35 6.61 4.05
N GLY A 723 -16.63 5.45 3.47
CA GLY A 723 -16.01 4.18 3.85
C GLY A 723 -14.49 4.17 3.63
N LEU A 724 -14.04 4.80 2.55
CA LEU A 724 -12.61 4.95 2.24
C LEU A 724 -11.94 6.03 3.09
N VAL A 725 -12.60 7.16 3.36
CA VAL A 725 -12.07 8.26 4.20
C VAL A 725 -11.75 7.80 5.62
N VAL A 726 -12.42 6.78 6.16
CA VAL A 726 -12.09 6.25 7.50
C VAL A 726 -10.63 5.80 7.60
N THR A 727 -10.02 5.34 6.51
CA THR A 727 -8.61 4.93 6.49
C THR A 727 -7.62 6.11 6.59
N VAL A 728 -8.08 7.34 6.43
CA VAL A 728 -7.30 8.58 6.64
C VAL A 728 -6.89 8.76 8.11
N PHE A 729 -7.55 8.06 9.03
CA PHE A 729 -7.17 8.04 10.44
C PHE A 729 -6.06 7.03 10.76
N SER A 730 -5.50 6.33 9.77
CA SER A 730 -4.34 5.45 9.94
C SER A 730 -3.10 6.24 10.34
N ASP A 731 -2.31 5.67 11.24
CA ASP A 731 -0.97 6.22 11.49
C ASP A 731 -0.01 5.86 10.35
N LEU A 732 -0.33 4.89 9.50
CA LEU A 732 0.46 4.54 8.31
C LEU A 732 0.21 5.57 7.19
N PRO A 733 1.22 6.36 6.77
CA PRO A 733 1.06 7.36 5.72
C PRO A 733 0.56 6.77 4.40
N SER A 734 1.09 5.60 4.01
CA SER A 734 0.67 4.90 2.78
C SER A 734 -0.81 4.50 2.80
N LEU A 735 -1.35 4.07 3.94
CA LEU A 735 -2.79 3.77 4.08
C LEU A 735 -3.65 5.03 4.03
N ARG A 736 -3.20 6.12 4.66
CA ARG A 736 -3.90 7.40 4.57
C ARG A 736 -3.98 7.88 3.12
N LEU A 737 -2.84 7.85 2.42
CA LEU A 737 -2.75 8.21 1.01
C LEU A 737 -3.72 7.38 0.16
N PHE A 738 -3.69 6.06 0.33
CA PHE A 738 -4.63 5.17 -0.34
C PHE A 738 -6.08 5.60 -0.08
N GLY A 739 -6.42 5.85 1.18
CA GLY A 739 -7.75 6.18 1.65
C GLY A 739 -8.35 7.44 1.07
N TRP A 740 -7.69 8.58 1.31
CA TRP A 740 -8.22 9.87 0.86
C TRP A 740 -8.20 9.96 -0.66
N LEU A 741 -7.17 9.43 -1.33
CA LEU A 741 -7.07 9.46 -2.77
C LEU A 741 -8.16 8.61 -3.42
N SER A 742 -8.44 7.42 -2.88
CA SER A 742 -9.54 6.58 -3.35
C SER A 742 -10.90 7.24 -3.14
N ALA A 743 -11.13 7.85 -1.97
CA ALA A 743 -12.36 8.58 -1.71
C ALA A 743 -12.54 9.78 -2.65
N PHE A 744 -11.48 10.53 -2.90
CA PHE A 744 -11.47 11.62 -3.87
C PHE A 744 -11.78 11.11 -5.28
N ALA A 745 -11.15 10.01 -5.71
CA ALA A 745 -11.41 9.38 -7.00
C ALA A 745 -12.87 8.92 -7.14
N MET A 746 -13.51 8.40 -6.08
CA MET A 746 -14.95 8.08 -6.08
C MET A 746 -15.82 9.31 -6.31
N ILE A 747 -15.55 10.41 -5.61
CA ILE A 747 -16.30 11.67 -5.80
C ILE A 747 -16.07 12.21 -7.22
N ALA A 748 -14.84 12.16 -7.71
CA ALA A 748 -14.49 12.56 -9.07
C ALA A 748 -15.19 11.68 -10.13
N ALA A 749 -15.33 10.37 -9.87
CA ALA A 749 -16.06 9.44 -10.74
C ALA A 749 -17.55 9.81 -10.80
N LEU A 750 -18.17 10.16 -9.67
CA LEU A 750 -19.54 10.67 -9.65
C LEU A 750 -19.66 11.98 -10.46
N ILE A 751 -18.73 12.92 -10.30
CA ILE A 751 -18.72 14.15 -11.10
C ILE A 751 -18.64 13.82 -12.60
N ALA A 752 -17.74 12.91 -12.98
CA ALA A 752 -17.65 12.40 -14.34
C ALA A 752 -18.96 11.77 -14.84
N ASP A 753 -19.61 10.94 -14.04
CA ASP A 753 -20.89 10.33 -14.42
C ASP A 753 -22.01 11.38 -14.58
N LEU A 754 -22.02 12.40 -13.73
CA LEU A 754 -23.04 13.44 -13.78
C LEU A 754 -22.85 14.40 -14.96
N PHE A 755 -21.61 14.78 -15.27
CA PHE A 755 -21.29 15.89 -16.19
C PHE A 755 -20.58 15.48 -17.48
N ILE A 756 -19.90 14.33 -17.51
CA ILE A 756 -19.15 13.84 -18.67
C ILE A 756 -19.91 12.71 -19.36
N LEU A 757 -20.31 11.66 -18.63
CA LEU A 757 -20.95 10.46 -19.21
C LEU A 757 -22.25 10.78 -19.94
N ARG A 758 -23.12 11.60 -19.36
CA ARG A 758 -24.45 11.90 -19.94
C ARG A 758 -24.36 12.60 -21.30
N PRO A 759 -23.66 13.75 -21.45
CA PRO A 759 -23.56 14.41 -22.75
C PRO A 759 -22.77 13.57 -23.75
N THR A 760 -21.74 12.83 -23.33
CA THR A 760 -20.94 11.97 -24.22
C THR A 760 -21.74 10.79 -24.74
N ALA A 761 -22.48 10.09 -23.88
CA ALA A 761 -23.39 9.02 -24.28
C ALA A 761 -24.45 9.54 -25.25
N MET A 762 -25.13 10.65 -24.92
CA MET A 762 -26.15 11.24 -25.81
C MET A 762 -25.56 11.62 -27.18
N TRP A 763 -24.39 12.27 -27.21
CA TRP A 763 -23.77 12.68 -28.46
C TRP A 763 -23.35 11.48 -29.33
N LEU A 764 -22.75 10.45 -28.73
CA LEU A 764 -22.31 9.26 -29.44
C LEU A 764 -23.49 8.42 -29.94
N ILE A 765 -24.54 8.25 -29.12
CA ILE A 765 -25.76 7.52 -29.49
C ILE A 765 -26.46 8.23 -30.66
N SER A 766 -26.72 9.53 -30.53
CA SER A 766 -27.36 10.34 -31.59
C SER A 766 -26.58 10.34 -32.89
N THR A 767 -25.25 10.43 -32.81
CA THR A 767 -24.38 10.38 -33.99
C THR A 767 -24.42 9.01 -34.66
N SER A 768 -24.37 7.92 -33.87
CA SER A 768 -24.49 6.55 -34.37
C SER A 768 -25.83 6.32 -35.09
N HIS A 769 -26.94 6.78 -34.51
CA HIS A 769 -28.26 6.65 -35.16
C HIS A 769 -28.34 7.44 -36.47
N ARG A 770 -27.80 8.67 -36.51
CA ARG A 770 -27.72 9.48 -37.74
C ARG A 770 -26.88 8.81 -38.83
N ILE A 771 -25.73 8.23 -38.48
CA ILE A 771 -24.87 7.51 -39.43
C ILE A 771 -25.59 6.28 -39.98
N LYS A 772 -26.25 5.48 -39.13
CA LYS A 772 -27.03 4.32 -39.57
C LYS A 772 -28.19 4.70 -40.50
N ALA A 773 -28.88 5.79 -40.19
CA ALA A 773 -29.95 6.33 -41.03
C ALA A 773 -29.41 6.82 -42.39
N ALA A 774 -28.26 7.49 -42.41
CA ALA A 774 -27.63 7.98 -43.64
C ALA A 774 -27.11 6.85 -44.55
N TRP A 775 -26.71 5.71 -43.98
CA TRP A 775 -26.19 4.54 -44.73
C TRP A 775 -27.28 3.54 -45.16
N GLY A 776 -28.56 3.90 -45.07
CA GLY A 776 -29.67 3.06 -45.56
C GLY A 776 -29.94 1.80 -44.73
N GLY A 777 -29.36 1.69 -43.54
CA GLY A 777 -29.63 0.56 -42.64
C GLY A 777 -31.04 0.67 -42.08
N LYS A 778 -31.92 -0.27 -42.44
CA LYS A 778 -33.20 -0.44 -41.72
C LYS A 778 -32.90 -0.55 -40.21
N PRO A 779 -33.63 0.15 -39.33
CA PRO A 779 -33.50 -0.07 -37.90
C PRO A 779 -33.78 -1.54 -37.60
N ALA A 780 -32.92 -2.19 -36.83
CA ALA A 780 -33.14 -3.56 -36.41
C ALA A 780 -34.39 -3.62 -35.52
N GLU A 781 -35.42 -4.34 -35.97
CA GLU A 781 -36.66 -4.63 -35.23
C GLU A 781 -36.47 -5.61 -34.07
#